data_AF-A0A7X3FL58-F1
#
_entry.id   AF-A0A7X3FL58-F1
#
_cell.length_a   1.000
_cell.length_b   1.000
_cell.length_c   1.000
_cell.angle_alpha   90.00
_cell.angle_beta   90.00
_cell.angle_gamma   90.00
#
_symmetry.space_group_name_H-M   'P 1'
#
loop_
_entity.id
_entity.type
_entity.pdbx_description
1 polymer ?
#
loop_
_entity_poly.entity_id
_entity_poly.type
_entity_poly.pdbx_seq_one_letter_code
_entity_poly.pdbx_strand_id
1 'polypeptide(L)'
;MIQYLLVGGSKMMKKLVLGVACGLLTVSLAAPMLSAAVPQSGLPGSWDGITQTAPLNGPYEDPGQSDVPFGGGSFYKLPWRSYVDTQEASQFLDSLGVVINVTEKETDATAQALAEAGIKHARFEMGWGNLQYDDESKVGYTVKEREYANTLKSLQKHGIRPLILLNSNSGIPAPYKEVKTALLEPAVTGATYLKLDPAQLTGIVVKYTGVREINNQGHALSQGFNPLITELNPTTGIAKLSSPLQGATIPAGAYSLYKLKYQPLSGKTFADGTPNPASDETIEGWKTYVKSVSAFAKRALGTEGKADAGFDFEVWNEQTFGHHFMDIKYYYEPDLQFSQPPTYITRKGETVTGQEVFLPVTTDVVSDPVNQTPGVKVISGFSNQRPKDNFRWIFDGQAGISRHYYTGYDKNKFTYKPPTWHRTANQTVDALGNLGSTFVPSFMQANPEYTYSALVTEHLSRDIQPFPNNFKDHYRFANFNRKNVELWQTETNFGTLSFTNELAAANGIPKESPALGPIRQRIATKSTLRNYVFQSHKGLERLYTYVAKEKHDVTSAILPVAFYEELANNNFVLNDNVRAKVGPQLTALKNTVNLLKGGEKIDNLRKLNVAEVIEHKPRLVFKGDGTPNHPDYYNREDLVIAPFQLKSNKFAIGYYVASRNLTQAWDPAKGALDPARYDFPDQTFEVKLKNINTTSPNVSAYDPVTNTSVPVTITETLPDSIKVKLTTSDYPRFLIIEESAPGPQVKNVTVNKVHNGGVLSFVPNFTGPVNVSWGKYPARAGSKFKREYFKLEHQKGTPTVDYIDLLDYNDKGGLFPEDKPGSVRITGKIKPKHTETYTFQLLTYDQKGSVWLNDQQIIVPYGKYSASVPLVAGTEYNIRYETTSPYVGLKTASLNWYSASQVYEPVVTSEGPDNQSVIQVVKDQPVSYSIPGLREGDGVKLTYKTGAPNKYPQWNYDYTGVLWPAASPGTNTLTGPVNSTAESVSELSNIHVNSPELEGNENLIQP
;
A
#
# COMPACT_ATOMS: atom_id res chain seq x y z
N MET A 1 4.38 10.81 69.06
CA MET A 1 3.91 12.16 68.74
C MET A 1 4.01 12.34 67.23
N ILE A 2 2.91 12.80 66.62
CA ILE A 2 2.87 13.78 65.52
C ILE A 2 4.22 14.11 64.84
N GLN A 3 4.26 13.86 63.51
CA GLN A 3 5.01 14.55 62.45
C GLN A 3 6.56 14.68 62.46
N TYR A 4 7.10 14.38 61.27
CA TYR A 4 8.31 14.93 60.60
C TYR A 4 9.73 14.42 60.94
N LEU A 5 10.42 14.05 59.85
CA LEU A 5 11.83 14.30 59.48
C LEU A 5 12.95 13.24 59.66
N LEU A 6 13.56 12.99 58.49
CA LEU A 6 14.99 12.79 58.16
C LEU A 6 15.60 11.39 58.11
N VAL A 7 15.77 10.96 56.84
CA VAL A 7 17.02 10.52 56.18
C VAL A 7 17.87 9.45 56.88
N GLY A 8 17.97 8.33 56.17
CA GLY A 8 19.23 7.59 56.06
C GLY A 8 19.17 6.12 56.45
N GLY A 9 19.44 5.24 55.48
CA GLY A 9 20.25 4.06 55.75
C GLY A 9 19.54 2.73 56.01
N SER A 10 19.43 1.95 54.93
CA SER A 10 19.84 0.54 54.86
C SER A 10 19.06 -0.57 55.60
N LYS A 11 18.66 -1.55 54.76
CA LYS A 11 18.89 -3.00 54.91
C LYS A 11 18.27 -3.77 56.10
N MET A 12 17.36 -4.67 55.68
CA MET A 12 17.29 -6.12 55.98
C MET A 12 16.76 -6.63 57.33
N MET A 13 15.62 -7.36 57.20
CA MET A 13 15.31 -8.70 57.74
C MET A 13 15.30 -8.99 59.25
N LYS A 14 14.13 -9.41 59.76
CA LYS A 14 13.78 -10.70 60.44
C LYS A 14 12.36 -10.60 61.05
N LYS A 15 11.40 -11.50 60.76
CA LYS A 15 11.01 -12.74 61.50
C LYS A 15 10.71 -12.45 62.99
N LEU A 16 9.67 -12.93 63.70
CA LEU A 16 8.78 -14.11 63.67
C LEU A 16 7.74 -13.90 64.83
N VAL A 17 6.55 -14.52 64.86
CA VAL A 17 6.04 -15.51 65.87
C VAL A 17 4.51 -15.29 65.97
N LEU A 18 3.60 -16.17 65.53
CA LEU A 18 3.14 -17.49 66.02
C LEU A 18 2.28 -17.44 67.32
N GLY A 19 1.02 -17.88 67.22
CA GLY A 19 0.13 -18.16 68.35
C GLY A 19 -0.92 -19.21 67.95
N VAL A 20 -0.79 -20.40 68.54
CA VAL A 20 -1.52 -21.66 68.27
C VAL A 20 -2.64 -21.85 69.28
N ALA A 21 -3.78 -22.42 68.86
CA ALA A 21 -4.61 -23.29 69.70
C ALA A 21 -5.38 -24.30 68.84
N CYS A 22 -5.28 -25.58 69.21
CA CYS A 22 -5.79 -26.76 68.52
C CYS A 22 -6.77 -27.53 69.40
N GLY A 23 -7.70 -28.24 68.75
CA GLY A 23 -8.36 -29.48 69.22
C GLY A 23 -9.87 -29.35 69.44
N LEU A 24 -10.76 -30.27 69.03
CA LEU A 24 -10.67 -31.54 68.30
C LEU A 24 -12.13 -32.07 68.17
N LEU A 25 -12.59 -32.55 66.99
CA LEU A 25 -13.61 -33.61 66.86
C LEU A 25 -13.76 -34.12 65.39
N THR A 26 -13.21 -35.32 65.18
CA THR A 26 -13.63 -36.47 64.33
C THR A 26 -14.24 -36.33 62.91
N VAL A 27 -13.39 -36.62 61.92
CA VAL A 27 -13.48 -37.60 60.79
C VAL A 27 -14.82 -37.86 60.06
N SER A 28 -14.87 -37.49 58.76
CA SER A 28 -15.25 -38.39 57.64
C SER A 28 -14.97 -37.75 56.26
N LEU A 29 -14.18 -38.45 55.43
CA LEU A 29 -14.16 -38.48 53.95
C LEU A 29 -14.38 -37.17 53.16
N ALA A 30 -13.31 -36.58 52.62
CA ALA A 30 -13.39 -35.69 51.47
C ALA A 30 -12.30 -36.05 50.45
N ALA A 31 -12.72 -36.44 49.25
CA ALA A 31 -11.87 -36.61 48.08
C ALA A 31 -11.07 -35.33 47.78
N PRO A 32 -9.90 -35.40 47.13
CA PRO A 32 -9.20 -34.21 46.68
C PRO A 32 -10.02 -33.57 45.56
N MET A 33 -10.76 -32.51 45.89
CA MET A 33 -11.25 -31.58 44.87
C MET A 33 -10.02 -30.88 44.30
N LEU A 34 -9.55 -31.39 43.16
CA LEU A 34 -8.83 -30.61 42.17
C LEU A 34 -9.65 -29.35 41.90
N SER A 35 -9.23 -28.22 42.48
CA SER A 35 -9.68 -26.91 42.03
C SER A 35 -9.21 -26.75 40.59
N ALA A 36 -10.11 -27.03 39.64
CA ALA A 36 -9.95 -26.59 38.27
C ALA A 36 -9.84 -25.06 38.33
N ALA A 37 -8.69 -24.54 37.93
CA ALA A 37 -8.51 -23.11 37.73
C ALA A 37 -9.60 -22.60 36.80
N VAL A 38 -10.44 -21.68 37.29
CA VAL A 38 -11.42 -20.99 36.45
C VAL A 38 -10.63 -20.24 35.37
N PRO A 39 -10.92 -20.44 34.07
CA PRO A 39 -10.22 -19.72 33.01
C PRO A 39 -10.38 -18.22 33.19
N GLN A 40 -9.26 -17.49 33.08
CA GLN A 40 -9.21 -16.05 33.25
C GLN A 40 -9.94 -15.37 32.06
N SER A 41 -11.25 -15.20 32.20
CA SER A 41 -12.11 -14.56 31.20
C SER A 41 -11.75 -13.08 31.06
N GLY A 42 -11.53 -12.61 29.82
CA GLY A 42 -11.33 -11.17 29.52
C GLY A 42 -9.90 -10.73 29.20
N LEU A 43 -8.94 -11.66 29.07
CA LEU A 43 -7.60 -11.35 28.58
C LEU A 43 -7.52 -11.54 27.04
N PRO A 44 -6.82 -10.66 26.31
CA PRO A 44 -6.50 -10.90 24.90
C PRO A 44 -5.88 -12.29 24.69
N GLY A 45 -6.40 -13.02 23.71
CA GLY A 45 -6.05 -14.39 23.37
C GLY A 45 -6.82 -15.47 24.14
N SER A 46 -7.65 -15.13 25.13
CA SER A 46 -8.38 -16.14 25.92
C SER A 46 -9.76 -16.46 25.37
N TRP A 47 -10.17 -17.72 25.54
CA TRP A 47 -11.55 -18.16 25.40
C TRP A 47 -12.29 -17.89 26.71
N ASP A 48 -13.56 -17.47 26.63
CA ASP A 48 -14.39 -17.14 27.80
C ASP A 48 -14.78 -18.34 28.68
N GLY A 49 -14.47 -19.58 28.25
CA GLY A 49 -14.78 -20.80 28.97
C GLY A 49 -16.21 -21.32 28.78
N ILE A 50 -17.06 -20.59 28.05
CA ILE A 50 -18.51 -20.86 27.94
C ILE A 50 -18.94 -20.96 26.48
N THR A 51 -18.61 -19.95 25.66
CA THR A 51 -19.08 -19.84 24.27
C THR A 51 -18.42 -20.89 23.39
N GLN A 52 -19.15 -21.94 23.00
CA GLN A 52 -18.59 -23.01 22.16
C GLN A 52 -18.39 -22.58 20.71
N THR A 53 -19.26 -21.74 20.19
CA THR A 53 -19.22 -21.23 18.81
C THR A 53 -19.83 -19.84 18.74
N ALA A 54 -19.31 -18.96 17.88
CA ALA A 54 -19.93 -17.69 17.54
C ALA A 54 -19.76 -17.39 16.03
N PRO A 55 -20.83 -16.98 15.32
CA PRO A 55 -20.72 -16.52 13.95
C PRO A 55 -20.07 -15.14 13.89
N LEU A 56 -19.49 -14.81 12.74
CA LEU A 56 -19.09 -13.45 12.41
C LEU A 56 -20.33 -12.54 12.37
N ASN A 57 -20.22 -11.34 12.95
CA ASN A 57 -21.27 -10.33 12.89
C ASN A 57 -21.30 -9.68 11.50
N GLY A 58 -22.40 -9.86 10.77
CA GLY A 58 -22.57 -9.33 9.42
C GLY A 58 -21.83 -10.15 8.33
N PRO A 59 -21.82 -9.66 7.08
CA PRO A 59 -21.17 -10.38 5.99
C PRO A 59 -19.64 -10.35 6.11
N TYR A 60 -18.98 -11.38 5.57
CA TYR A 60 -17.51 -11.43 5.54
C TYR A 60 -16.92 -10.30 4.68
N GLU A 61 -17.47 -10.14 3.46
CA GLU A 61 -17.20 -9.05 2.53
C GLU A 61 -18.26 -7.95 2.72
N ASP A 62 -17.85 -6.77 3.20
CA ASP A 62 -18.75 -5.66 3.52
C ASP A 62 -18.13 -4.33 3.06
N PRO A 63 -18.62 -3.70 1.97
CA PRO A 63 -18.13 -2.41 1.49
C PRO A 63 -18.06 -1.33 2.58
N GLY A 64 -18.95 -1.39 3.58
CA GLY A 64 -19.00 -0.49 4.74
C GLY A 64 -17.79 -0.57 5.67
N GLN A 65 -16.89 -1.54 5.48
CA GLN A 65 -15.61 -1.61 6.17
C GLN A 65 -14.62 -0.53 5.71
N SER A 66 -14.81 0.02 4.50
CA SER A 66 -14.03 1.15 3.98
C SER A 66 -14.62 2.52 4.30
N ASP A 67 -15.79 2.57 4.97
CA ASP A 67 -16.50 3.80 5.31
C ASP A 67 -15.88 4.50 6.52
N VAL A 68 -14.59 4.82 6.41
CA VAL A 68 -13.82 5.61 7.36
C VAL A 68 -13.35 6.85 6.60
N PRO A 69 -13.69 8.07 7.04
CA PRO A 69 -13.29 9.28 6.34
C PRO A 69 -11.77 9.45 6.40
N PHE A 70 -11.23 10.19 5.43
CA PHE A 70 -9.83 10.62 5.50
C PHE A 70 -9.61 11.48 6.76
N GLY A 71 -8.47 11.30 7.43
CA GLY A 71 -8.16 11.86 8.75
C GLY A 71 -8.74 11.06 9.92
N GLY A 72 -9.70 10.18 9.68
CA GLY A 72 -10.31 9.34 10.70
C GLY A 72 -9.58 8.00 10.92
N GLY A 73 -9.96 7.29 11.98
CA GLY A 73 -9.54 5.91 12.21
C GLY A 73 -10.62 5.05 12.88
N SER A 74 -10.43 3.73 12.94
CA SER A 74 -11.34 2.79 13.60
C SER A 74 -10.61 1.57 14.15
N PHE A 75 -11.01 1.13 15.34
CA PHE A 75 -10.58 -0.14 15.93
C PHE A 75 -11.38 -1.35 15.43
N TYR A 76 -12.54 -1.08 14.82
CA TYR A 76 -13.55 -2.08 14.46
C TYR A 76 -13.64 -2.30 12.95
N LYS A 77 -13.50 -1.24 12.15
CA LYS A 77 -13.57 -1.31 10.69
C LYS A 77 -12.24 -1.82 10.11
N LEU A 78 -12.32 -2.80 9.22
CA LEU A 78 -11.18 -3.41 8.53
C LEU A 78 -11.31 -3.19 7.02
N PRO A 79 -10.78 -2.08 6.46
CA PRO A 79 -10.95 -1.74 5.05
C PRO A 79 -10.58 -2.85 4.06
N TRP A 80 -9.63 -3.72 4.41
CA TRP A 80 -9.29 -4.88 3.56
C TRP A 80 -10.41 -5.93 3.44
N ARG A 81 -11.45 -5.89 4.29
CA ARG A 81 -12.68 -6.70 4.19
C ARG A 81 -13.78 -6.03 3.37
N SER A 82 -13.54 -4.83 2.82
CA SER A 82 -14.52 -4.18 1.94
C SER A 82 -14.70 -4.90 0.61
N TYR A 83 -13.74 -5.75 0.24
CA TYR A 83 -13.78 -6.59 -0.94
C TYR A 83 -12.97 -7.88 -0.71
N VAL A 84 -13.32 -8.92 -1.47
CA VAL A 84 -12.52 -10.14 -1.60
C VAL A 84 -12.37 -10.46 -3.08
N ASP A 85 -11.14 -10.32 -3.57
CA ASP A 85 -10.79 -10.80 -4.90
C ASP A 85 -10.65 -12.32 -4.91
N THR A 86 -10.86 -12.91 -6.08
CA THR A 86 -10.20 -14.17 -6.45
C THR A 86 -9.10 -13.79 -7.43
N GLN A 87 -7.85 -14.16 -7.13
CA GLN A 87 -6.68 -13.81 -7.94
C GLN A 87 -6.19 -15.00 -8.75
N GLU A 88 -5.48 -14.74 -9.85
CA GLU A 88 -4.67 -15.78 -10.50
C GLU A 88 -3.49 -16.18 -9.62
N ALA A 89 -3.01 -17.42 -9.77
CA ALA A 89 -1.78 -17.85 -9.09
C ALA A 89 -0.55 -17.02 -9.50
N SER A 90 -0.49 -16.59 -10.77
CA SER A 90 0.54 -15.69 -11.32
C SER A 90 0.65 -14.39 -10.53
N GLN A 91 -0.46 -13.82 -10.04
CA GLN A 91 -0.43 -12.60 -9.22
C GLN A 91 0.48 -12.76 -8.00
N PHE A 92 0.42 -13.91 -7.33
CA PHE A 92 1.34 -14.18 -6.23
C PHE A 92 2.78 -14.37 -6.73
N LEU A 93 2.97 -15.24 -7.73
CA LEU A 93 4.30 -15.65 -8.21
C LEU A 93 5.11 -14.47 -8.78
N ASP A 94 4.43 -13.53 -9.45
CA ASP A 94 5.04 -12.36 -10.09
C ASP A 94 5.20 -11.18 -9.12
N SER A 95 4.65 -11.26 -7.90
CA SER A 95 4.76 -10.16 -6.91
C SER A 95 6.03 -10.23 -6.05
N LEU A 96 6.75 -11.35 -6.07
CA LEU A 96 7.76 -11.69 -5.07
C LEU A 96 9.10 -10.98 -5.33
N GLY A 97 9.42 -9.97 -4.52
CA GLY A 97 10.66 -9.20 -4.59
C GLY A 97 11.41 -9.05 -3.26
N VAL A 98 12.68 -8.63 -3.33
CA VAL A 98 13.55 -8.34 -2.18
C VAL A 98 14.55 -7.23 -2.52
N VAL A 99 14.99 -6.42 -1.56
CA VAL A 99 16.13 -5.52 -1.77
C VAL A 99 17.44 -6.30 -1.63
N ILE A 100 18.30 -6.21 -2.63
CA ILE A 100 19.60 -6.90 -2.63
C ILE A 100 20.71 -5.94 -2.17
N ASN A 101 21.33 -6.27 -1.03
CA ASN A 101 22.35 -5.46 -0.35
C ASN A 101 23.60 -6.28 0.00
N VAL A 102 23.96 -7.25 -0.83
CA VAL A 102 25.08 -8.17 -0.61
C VAL A 102 26.33 -7.75 -1.38
N THR A 103 27.48 -8.31 -1.00
CA THR A 103 28.76 -8.02 -1.67
C THR A 103 28.89 -8.76 -3.00
N GLU A 104 29.78 -8.29 -3.89
CA GLU A 104 30.04 -8.90 -5.21
C GLU A 104 30.23 -10.42 -5.16
N LYS A 105 30.95 -10.93 -4.14
CA LYS A 105 31.24 -12.36 -3.98
C LYS A 105 30.00 -13.16 -3.57
N GLU A 106 29.06 -12.55 -2.88
CA GLU A 106 27.86 -13.20 -2.36
C GLU A 106 26.72 -13.21 -3.38
N THR A 107 26.72 -12.26 -4.32
CA THR A 107 25.56 -11.95 -5.17
C THR A 107 25.02 -13.13 -5.97
N ASP A 108 25.88 -13.92 -6.63
CA ASP A 108 25.41 -15.06 -7.46
C ASP A 108 24.71 -16.14 -6.63
N ALA A 109 25.30 -16.52 -5.50
CA ALA A 109 24.73 -17.52 -4.58
C ALA A 109 23.43 -17.02 -3.92
N THR A 110 23.40 -15.75 -3.50
CA THR A 110 22.18 -15.12 -2.96
C THR A 110 21.07 -15.08 -4.01
N ALA A 111 21.37 -14.62 -5.24
CA ALA A 111 20.39 -14.58 -6.33
C ALA A 111 19.86 -15.98 -6.66
N GLN A 112 20.73 -16.99 -6.71
CA GLN A 112 20.32 -18.38 -6.92
C GLN A 112 19.39 -18.89 -5.82
N ALA A 113 19.75 -18.69 -4.54
CA ALA A 113 18.93 -19.14 -3.42
C ALA A 113 17.54 -18.47 -3.40
N LEU A 114 17.48 -17.17 -3.71
CA LEU A 114 16.23 -16.41 -3.84
C LEU A 114 15.37 -16.95 -4.99
N ALA A 115 15.96 -17.18 -6.17
CA ALA A 115 15.27 -17.73 -7.33
C ALA A 115 14.75 -19.16 -7.08
N GLU A 116 15.54 -20.01 -6.41
CA GLU A 116 15.13 -21.37 -6.01
C GLU A 116 13.92 -21.37 -5.05
N ALA A 117 13.71 -20.26 -4.32
CA ALA A 117 12.53 -20.04 -3.47
C ALA A 117 11.36 -19.34 -4.19
N GLY A 118 11.57 -18.88 -5.43
CA GLY A 118 10.53 -18.26 -6.28
C GLY A 118 10.55 -16.74 -6.35
N ILE A 119 11.53 -16.06 -5.74
CA ILE A 119 11.69 -14.61 -5.90
C ILE A 119 11.93 -14.28 -7.38
N LYS A 120 11.21 -13.29 -7.90
CA LYS A 120 11.27 -12.84 -9.31
C LYS A 120 11.81 -11.43 -9.46
N HIS A 121 11.87 -10.66 -8.38
CA HIS A 121 12.29 -9.27 -8.41
C HIS A 121 13.38 -8.95 -7.39
N ALA A 122 14.31 -8.07 -7.75
CA ALA A 122 15.31 -7.57 -6.81
C ALA A 122 15.48 -6.06 -6.97
N ARG A 123 15.44 -5.33 -5.86
CA ARG A 123 15.67 -3.88 -5.85
C ARG A 123 17.08 -3.55 -5.38
N PHE A 124 17.74 -2.60 -6.02
CA PHE A 124 18.97 -1.99 -5.50
C PHE A 124 19.15 -0.56 -6.01
N GLU A 125 19.94 0.23 -5.29
CA GLU A 125 20.24 1.61 -5.68
C GLU A 125 21.42 1.68 -6.64
N MET A 126 21.23 2.42 -7.72
CA MET A 126 22.30 3.09 -8.44
C MET A 126 22.04 4.58 -8.21
N GLY A 127 22.87 5.26 -7.43
CA GLY A 127 22.69 6.69 -7.14
C GLY A 127 23.35 7.56 -8.22
N TRP A 128 22.79 8.75 -8.52
CA TRP A 128 23.32 9.65 -9.56
C TRP A 128 24.77 10.05 -9.33
N GLY A 129 25.15 10.35 -8.10
CA GLY A 129 26.55 10.67 -7.79
C GLY A 129 27.53 9.51 -7.88
N ASN A 130 27.08 8.31 -8.28
CA ASN A 130 27.98 7.23 -8.70
C ASN A 130 28.45 7.36 -10.15
N LEU A 131 27.92 8.24 -11.01
CA LEU A 131 28.54 8.43 -12.32
C LEU A 131 29.93 9.09 -12.18
N GLN A 132 30.81 8.78 -13.12
CA GLN A 132 32.14 9.42 -13.13
C GLN A 132 32.01 10.89 -13.54
N TYR A 133 32.66 11.78 -12.80
CA TYR A 133 32.59 13.23 -13.02
C TYR A 133 33.09 13.67 -14.42
N ASP A 134 34.13 13.02 -14.94
CA ASP A 134 34.74 13.36 -16.23
C ASP A 134 34.06 12.68 -17.44
N ASP A 135 33.38 11.56 -17.20
CA ASP A 135 32.79 10.72 -18.23
C ASP A 135 31.48 10.11 -17.71
N GLU A 136 30.40 10.86 -17.87
CA GLU A 136 29.10 10.53 -17.30
C GLU A 136 28.43 9.33 -17.99
N SER A 137 29.01 8.85 -19.09
CA SER A 137 28.59 7.59 -19.72
C SER A 137 28.98 6.35 -18.90
N LYS A 138 29.83 6.52 -17.89
CA LYS A 138 30.32 5.43 -17.03
C LYS A 138 29.69 5.50 -15.65
N VAL A 139 29.15 4.34 -15.24
CA VAL A 139 28.58 4.15 -13.91
C VAL A 139 29.63 3.60 -12.96
N GLY A 140 29.90 4.32 -11.88
CA GLY A 140 30.86 3.93 -10.84
C GLY A 140 32.31 4.09 -11.29
N TYR A 141 33.22 4.11 -10.32
CA TYR A 141 34.63 3.79 -10.56
C TYR A 141 34.79 2.27 -10.71
N THR A 142 35.92 1.80 -11.23
CA THR A 142 36.16 0.41 -11.67
C THR A 142 35.62 -0.69 -10.75
N VAL A 143 35.75 -0.54 -9.42
CA VAL A 143 35.23 -1.53 -8.44
C VAL A 143 33.71 -1.49 -8.39
N LYS A 144 33.11 -0.29 -8.28
CA LYS A 144 31.66 -0.13 -8.18
C LYS A 144 30.94 -0.49 -9.47
N GLU A 145 31.54 -0.17 -10.62
CA GLU A 145 31.07 -0.60 -11.94
C GLU A 145 31.00 -2.14 -12.01
N ARG A 146 32.05 -2.82 -11.54
CA ARG A 146 32.11 -4.29 -11.48
C ARG A 146 31.04 -4.85 -10.56
N GLU A 147 30.86 -4.28 -9.37
CA GLU A 147 29.79 -4.68 -8.43
C GLU A 147 28.42 -4.61 -9.11
N TYR A 148 28.06 -3.48 -9.72
CA TYR A 148 26.77 -3.34 -10.41
C TYR A 148 26.62 -4.33 -11.58
N ALA A 149 27.68 -4.50 -12.38
CA ALA A 149 27.65 -5.43 -13.50
C ALA A 149 27.45 -6.88 -13.03
N ASN A 150 28.12 -7.29 -11.96
CA ASN A 150 28.02 -8.63 -11.41
C ASN A 150 26.66 -8.88 -10.72
N THR A 151 26.10 -7.87 -10.07
CA THR A 151 24.73 -7.93 -9.55
C THR A 151 23.73 -8.15 -10.68
N LEU A 152 23.74 -7.30 -11.71
CA LEU A 152 22.83 -7.43 -12.85
C LEU A 152 22.98 -8.78 -13.57
N LYS A 153 24.22 -9.23 -13.84
CA LYS A 153 24.49 -10.53 -14.46
C LYS A 153 23.97 -11.70 -13.63
N SER A 154 24.17 -11.66 -12.31
CA SER A 154 23.69 -12.71 -11.40
C SER A 154 22.17 -12.77 -11.37
N LEU A 155 21.51 -11.60 -11.27
CA LEU A 155 20.05 -11.53 -11.30
C LEU A 155 19.50 -12.07 -12.63
N GLN A 156 20.09 -11.68 -13.76
CA GLN A 156 19.72 -12.18 -15.09
C GLN A 156 19.90 -13.70 -15.20
N LYS A 157 21.05 -14.22 -14.76
CA LYS A 157 21.37 -15.66 -14.80
C LYS A 157 20.33 -16.50 -14.08
N HIS A 158 19.76 -15.98 -12.99
CA HIS A 158 18.76 -16.68 -12.17
C HIS A 158 17.31 -16.23 -12.45
N GLY A 159 17.08 -15.46 -13.51
CA GLY A 159 15.74 -15.04 -13.94
C GLY A 159 15.04 -14.09 -12.97
N ILE A 160 15.81 -13.29 -12.23
CA ILE A 160 15.32 -12.23 -11.35
C ILE A 160 15.40 -10.90 -12.09
N ARG A 161 14.26 -10.19 -12.20
CA ARG A 161 14.18 -8.88 -12.83
C ARG A 161 14.61 -7.77 -11.85
N PRO A 162 15.67 -7.00 -12.16
CA PRO A 162 16.09 -5.88 -11.33
C PRO A 162 15.13 -4.69 -11.42
N LEU A 163 14.84 -4.10 -10.26
CA LEU A 163 14.34 -2.75 -10.09
C LEU A 163 15.51 -1.87 -9.63
N ILE A 164 15.91 -0.92 -10.47
CA ILE A 164 16.99 0.01 -10.17
C ILE A 164 16.37 1.27 -9.58
N LEU A 165 16.69 1.56 -8.32
CA LEU A 165 16.37 2.84 -7.71
C LEU A 165 17.31 3.91 -8.30
N LEU A 166 16.72 4.94 -8.88
CA LEU A 166 17.39 6.16 -9.33
C LEU A 166 17.21 7.24 -8.27
N ASN A 167 18.31 7.66 -7.63
CA ASN A 167 18.25 8.61 -6.51
C ASN A 167 19.34 9.69 -6.60
N SER A 168 19.12 10.82 -5.93
CA SER A 168 20.08 11.92 -5.74
C SER A 168 20.22 12.19 -4.24
N ASN A 169 20.69 11.18 -3.50
CA ASN A 169 20.82 11.27 -2.04
C ASN A 169 21.74 12.44 -1.64
N SER A 170 21.30 13.27 -0.71
CA SER A 170 21.99 14.49 -0.26
C SER A 170 23.46 14.31 0.15
N GLY A 171 23.87 13.11 0.56
CA GLY A 171 25.26 12.81 0.87
C GLY A 171 26.17 12.78 -0.35
N ILE A 172 25.68 12.28 -1.50
CA ILE A 172 26.37 12.19 -2.80
C ILE A 172 25.31 12.33 -3.93
N PRO A 173 24.78 13.54 -4.16
CA PRO A 173 23.55 13.71 -4.94
C PRO A 173 23.79 13.75 -6.45
N ALA A 174 24.98 14.15 -6.87
CA ALA A 174 25.36 14.26 -8.27
C ALA A 174 26.85 13.91 -8.42
N PRO A 175 27.35 13.68 -9.64
CA PRO A 175 28.75 13.36 -9.87
C PRO A 175 29.63 14.45 -9.26
N TYR A 176 30.68 14.04 -8.55
CA TYR A 176 31.51 14.97 -7.78
C TYR A 176 33.00 14.61 -7.86
N LYS A 177 33.84 15.58 -7.49
CA LYS A 177 35.27 15.41 -7.28
C LYS A 177 35.72 16.07 -5.98
N GLU A 178 36.75 15.47 -5.39
CA GLU A 178 37.47 16.08 -4.28
C GLU A 178 38.40 17.19 -4.79
N VAL A 179 38.36 18.35 -4.14
CA VAL A 179 39.24 19.49 -4.39
C VAL A 179 40.08 19.70 -3.14
N LYS A 180 41.37 19.36 -3.25
CA LYS A 180 42.31 19.51 -2.14
C LYS A 180 42.71 20.97 -1.97
N THR A 181 42.71 21.45 -0.74
CA THR A 181 43.10 22.79 -0.36
C THR A 181 43.66 22.80 1.07
N ALA A 182 43.89 23.98 1.64
CA ALA A 182 44.23 24.14 3.04
C ALA A 182 43.52 25.36 3.62
N LEU A 183 43.03 25.26 4.85
CA LEU A 183 42.56 26.41 5.61
C LEU A 183 43.75 27.06 6.32
N LEU A 184 43.92 28.37 6.15
CA LEU A 184 44.97 29.14 6.81
C LEU A 184 44.64 29.45 8.27
N GLU A 185 43.36 29.38 8.66
CA GLU A 185 42.87 29.53 10.02
C GLU A 185 41.63 28.65 10.25
N PRO A 186 41.32 28.28 11.51
CA PRO A 186 40.13 27.48 11.79
C PRO A 186 38.84 28.21 11.41
N ALA A 187 37.88 27.49 10.83
CA ALA A 187 36.54 28.01 10.52
C ALA A 187 35.54 27.47 11.55
N VAL A 188 35.06 28.35 12.42
CA VAL A 188 34.12 28.01 13.50
C VAL A 188 32.68 27.88 13.00
N THR A 189 31.84 27.17 13.76
CA THR A 189 30.38 27.16 13.53
C THR A 189 29.84 28.59 13.45
N GLY A 190 29.01 28.87 12.46
CA GLY A 190 28.50 30.20 12.15
C GLY A 190 29.39 31.03 11.22
N ALA A 191 30.59 30.56 10.85
CA ALA A 191 31.44 31.28 9.90
C ALA A 191 30.76 31.44 8.54
N THR A 192 30.84 32.64 7.95
CA THR A 192 30.25 32.95 6.64
C THR A 192 31.29 33.00 5.52
N TYR A 193 32.54 32.68 5.84
CA TYR A 193 33.63 32.52 4.88
C TYR A 193 34.66 31.50 5.37
N LEU A 194 35.45 30.98 4.44
CA LEU A 194 36.68 30.24 4.70
C LEU A 194 37.87 31.05 4.23
N LYS A 195 39.00 30.94 4.93
CA LYS A 195 40.28 31.50 4.48
C LYS A 195 41.17 30.38 3.98
N LEU A 196 41.15 30.17 2.68
CA LEU A 196 41.86 29.11 1.99
C LEU A 196 43.27 29.58 1.62
N ASP A 197 44.20 28.64 1.45
CA ASP A 197 45.54 28.93 0.93
C ASP A 197 45.45 29.39 -0.55
N PRO A 198 45.85 30.64 -0.88
CA PRO A 198 45.84 31.13 -2.27
C PRO A 198 46.63 30.25 -3.25
N ALA A 199 47.64 29.50 -2.76
CA ALA A 199 48.41 28.57 -3.59
C ALA A 199 47.66 27.27 -3.92
N GLN A 200 46.52 27.00 -3.26
CA GLN A 200 45.75 25.76 -3.38
C GLN A 200 44.27 26.01 -3.73
N LEU A 201 44.01 26.98 -4.61
CA LEU A 201 42.66 27.30 -5.08
C LEU A 201 42.28 26.59 -6.40
N THR A 202 43.22 25.86 -7.01
CA THR A 202 42.98 25.18 -8.28
C THR A 202 41.84 24.17 -8.17
N GLY A 203 40.86 24.29 -9.06
CA GLY A 203 39.69 23.40 -9.11
C GLY A 203 38.49 23.88 -8.31
N ILE A 204 38.62 24.92 -7.48
CA ILE A 204 37.47 25.56 -6.83
C ILE A 204 36.67 26.34 -7.88
N VAL A 205 35.40 25.99 -8.01
CA VAL A 205 34.42 26.67 -8.87
C VAL A 205 33.28 27.17 -8.00
N VAL A 206 33.13 28.49 -7.98
CA VAL A 206 32.04 29.19 -7.28
C VAL A 206 30.68 28.63 -7.69
N LYS A 207 29.78 28.44 -6.72
CA LYS A 207 28.45 27.79 -6.78
C LYS A 207 28.44 26.28 -7.02
N TYR A 208 29.57 25.67 -7.37
CA TYR A 208 29.69 24.21 -7.58
C TYR A 208 30.57 23.54 -6.52
N THR A 209 31.37 24.30 -5.80
CA THR A 209 32.29 23.77 -4.78
C THR A 209 31.78 24.12 -3.39
N GLY A 210 31.69 23.13 -2.52
CA GLY A 210 31.18 23.28 -1.17
C GLY A 210 32.02 22.56 -0.12
N VAL A 211 31.69 22.85 1.13
CA VAL A 211 32.28 22.23 2.32
C VAL A 211 31.90 20.76 2.35
N ARG A 212 32.89 19.91 2.58
CA ARG A 212 32.67 18.48 2.84
C ARG A 212 32.23 18.31 4.29
N GLU A 213 31.11 17.64 4.51
CA GLU A 213 30.57 17.39 5.85
C GLU A 213 31.64 16.94 6.87
N ILE A 214 31.59 17.53 8.07
CA ILE A 214 32.45 17.20 9.22
C ILE A 214 31.54 16.54 10.27
N ASN A 215 31.68 15.21 10.40
CA ASN A 215 30.94 14.26 11.26
C ASN A 215 30.57 14.82 12.67
N ASN A 216 29.61 14.33 13.49
CA ASN A 216 29.04 12.99 13.67
C ASN A 216 27.89 13.07 14.73
N GLN A 217 26.63 13.29 14.36
CA GLN A 217 25.45 13.02 15.22
C GLN A 217 24.22 12.98 14.33
N GLY A 218 23.52 11.84 14.35
CA GLY A 218 22.54 11.48 13.35
C GLY A 218 21.51 12.56 13.01
N HIS A 219 21.21 12.61 11.72
CA HIS A 219 19.97 13.13 11.11
C HIS A 219 19.84 14.64 10.80
N ALA A 220 20.71 15.54 11.27
CA ALA A 220 20.42 16.98 11.05
C ALA A 220 20.96 17.61 9.74
N LEU A 221 22.08 17.17 9.17
CA LEU A 221 22.67 17.84 7.99
C LEU A 221 23.40 16.87 7.04
N SER A 222 22.71 15.85 6.54
CA SER A 222 23.23 14.88 5.57
C SER A 222 23.44 15.48 4.17
N GLN A 223 23.96 16.69 4.05
CA GLN A 223 24.22 17.41 2.80
C GLN A 223 25.74 17.50 2.61
N GLY A 224 26.32 16.58 1.86
CA GLY A 224 27.78 16.41 1.76
C GLY A 224 28.57 17.60 1.17
N PHE A 225 27.89 18.70 0.80
CA PHE A 225 28.39 19.81 -0.02
C PHE A 225 27.87 21.19 0.43
N ASN A 226 27.42 21.33 1.69
CA ASN A 226 26.84 22.56 2.24
C ASN A 226 27.73 23.10 3.38
N PRO A 227 28.02 24.41 3.46
CA PRO A 227 27.74 25.46 2.47
C PRO A 227 28.55 25.40 1.17
N LEU A 228 27.97 26.00 0.12
CA LEU A 228 28.61 26.24 -1.18
C LEU A 228 29.44 27.54 -1.13
N ILE A 229 30.50 27.60 -1.91
CA ILE A 229 31.31 28.82 -2.09
C ILE A 229 30.62 29.74 -3.10
N THR A 230 30.17 30.93 -2.69
CA THR A 230 29.44 31.90 -3.54
C THR A 230 30.34 32.96 -4.16
N GLU A 231 31.48 33.23 -3.55
CA GLU A 231 32.51 34.14 -4.06
C GLU A 231 33.89 33.63 -3.62
N LEU A 232 34.93 33.87 -4.43
CA LEU A 232 36.31 33.53 -4.10
C LEU A 232 37.23 34.67 -4.49
N ASN A 233 38.01 35.19 -3.54
CA ASN A 233 39.10 36.11 -3.80
C ASN A 233 40.40 35.33 -4.00
N PRO A 234 40.97 35.28 -5.22
CA PRO A 234 42.13 34.44 -5.51
C PRO A 234 43.43 34.95 -4.85
N THR A 235 43.49 36.22 -4.46
CA THR A 235 44.68 36.83 -3.85
C THR A 235 44.71 36.62 -2.34
N THR A 236 43.55 36.76 -1.68
CA THR A 236 43.46 36.64 -0.21
C THR A 236 43.04 35.24 0.24
N GLY A 237 42.53 34.41 -0.67
CA GLY A 237 41.99 33.08 -0.36
C GLY A 237 40.66 33.11 0.38
N ILE A 238 40.02 34.28 0.53
CA ILE A 238 38.71 34.40 1.17
C ILE A 238 37.65 33.82 0.24
N ALA A 239 37.00 32.75 0.68
CA ALA A 239 35.88 32.10 0.02
C ALA A 239 34.60 32.34 0.83
N LYS A 240 33.65 33.12 0.30
CA LYS A 240 32.37 33.36 0.97
C LYS A 240 31.46 32.15 0.84
N LEU A 241 30.67 31.89 1.88
CA LEU A 241 29.77 30.74 1.98
C LEU A 241 28.32 31.14 1.65
N SER A 242 27.55 30.20 1.12
CA SER A 242 26.13 30.37 0.78
C SER A 242 25.21 30.39 2.00
N SER A 243 25.66 29.82 3.11
CA SER A 243 25.03 29.85 4.42
C SER A 243 26.13 29.82 5.50
N PRO A 244 25.84 30.23 6.76
CA PRO A 244 26.78 30.06 7.85
C PRO A 244 27.17 28.59 8.04
N LEU A 245 28.44 28.32 8.36
CA LEU A 245 28.93 26.97 8.61
C LEU A 245 28.15 26.32 9.77
N GLN A 246 27.60 25.13 9.54
CA GLN A 246 26.87 24.39 10.57
C GLN A 246 27.69 23.16 11.02
N GLY A 247 27.44 22.65 12.24
CA GLY A 247 28.18 21.52 12.79
C GLY A 247 29.48 21.92 13.50
N ALA A 248 30.52 21.08 13.44
CA ALA A 248 31.77 21.27 14.16
C ALA A 248 32.73 22.27 13.45
N THR A 249 33.64 22.86 14.23
CA THR A 249 34.71 23.74 13.71
C THR A 249 35.65 22.98 12.77
N ILE A 250 35.95 23.56 11.60
CA ILE A 250 37.00 23.06 10.69
C ILE A 250 38.35 23.54 11.21
N PRO A 251 39.31 22.66 11.55
CA PRO A 251 40.64 23.09 11.94
C PRO A 251 41.39 23.70 10.75
N ALA A 252 42.38 24.55 11.06
CA ALA A 252 43.36 24.98 10.06
C ALA A 252 44.20 23.79 9.57
N GLY A 253 44.74 23.90 8.36
CA GLY A 253 45.56 22.87 7.72
C GLY A 253 44.90 22.25 6.51
N ALA A 254 45.43 21.10 6.07
CA ALA A 254 44.96 20.41 4.87
C ALA A 254 43.47 20.05 4.99
N TYR A 255 42.72 20.38 3.94
CA TYR A 255 41.29 20.15 3.89
C TYR A 255 40.84 19.82 2.48
N SER A 256 39.69 19.17 2.37
CA SER A 256 39.11 18.78 1.09
C SER A 256 37.72 19.35 0.97
N LEU A 257 37.53 20.10 -0.11
CA LEU A 257 36.21 20.52 -0.58
C LEU A 257 35.68 19.49 -1.57
N TYR A 258 34.40 19.56 -1.85
CA TYR A 258 33.80 18.80 -2.94
C TYR A 258 33.26 19.72 -4.01
N LYS A 259 33.58 19.40 -5.27
CA LYS A 259 33.05 20.04 -6.46
C LYS A 259 32.01 19.16 -7.11
N LEU A 260 30.77 19.61 -7.13
CA LEU A 260 29.66 18.99 -7.85
C LEU A 260 29.76 19.29 -9.35
N LYS A 261 29.24 18.36 -10.16
CA LYS A 261 29.07 18.56 -11.60
C LYS A 261 27.89 19.48 -11.89
N TYR A 262 26.82 19.33 -11.13
CA TYR A 262 25.56 20.06 -11.26
C TYR A 262 25.21 20.77 -9.96
N GLN A 263 24.58 21.94 -10.04
CA GLN A 263 24.04 22.62 -8.88
C GLN A 263 22.76 21.93 -8.38
N PRO A 264 22.39 22.10 -7.10
CA PRO A 264 21.08 21.69 -6.61
C PRO A 264 19.95 22.24 -7.50
N LEU A 265 18.86 21.48 -7.62
CA LEU A 265 17.73 21.84 -8.47
C LEU A 265 17.17 23.20 -8.04
N SER A 266 17.03 24.12 -9.00
CA SER A 266 16.73 25.52 -8.76
C SER A 266 15.75 26.08 -9.79
N GLY A 267 15.14 27.24 -9.50
CA GLY A 267 14.21 27.89 -10.42
C GLY A 267 14.86 28.36 -11.72
N LYS A 268 14.08 28.48 -12.79
CA LYS A 268 14.57 28.89 -14.13
C LYS A 268 14.97 30.36 -14.22
N THR A 269 14.33 31.20 -13.41
CA THR A 269 14.52 32.64 -13.43
C THR A 269 14.52 33.16 -12.00
N PHE A 270 15.51 33.96 -11.63
CA PHE A 270 15.57 34.63 -10.34
C PHE A 270 14.43 35.65 -10.19
N ALA A 271 14.16 36.09 -8.96
CA ALA A 271 13.11 37.06 -8.68
C ALA A 271 13.32 38.42 -9.38
N ASP A 272 14.57 38.78 -9.70
CA ASP A 272 14.94 39.99 -10.43
C ASP A 272 14.81 39.87 -11.97
N GLY A 273 14.34 38.72 -12.46
CA GLY A 273 14.19 38.43 -13.89
C GLY A 273 15.45 37.84 -14.56
N THR A 274 16.55 37.68 -13.83
CA THR A 274 17.78 37.09 -14.37
C THR A 274 17.58 35.60 -14.66
N PRO A 275 17.91 35.10 -15.87
CA PRO A 275 17.89 33.66 -16.17
C PRO A 275 18.88 32.87 -15.31
N ASN A 276 18.47 31.68 -14.87
CA ASN A 276 19.31 30.74 -14.14
C ASN A 276 19.57 29.48 -14.97
N PRO A 277 20.65 29.45 -15.78
CA PRO A 277 20.95 28.30 -16.65
C PRO A 277 21.24 27.00 -15.87
N ALA A 278 21.59 27.08 -14.59
CA ALA A 278 21.83 25.90 -13.75
C ALA A 278 20.57 25.03 -13.59
N SER A 279 19.37 25.62 -13.70
CA SER A 279 18.10 24.86 -13.66
C SER A 279 18.02 23.84 -14.80
N ASP A 280 18.29 24.28 -16.03
CA ASP A 280 18.29 23.40 -17.21
C ASP A 280 19.50 22.46 -17.20
N GLU A 281 20.66 22.92 -16.73
CA GLU A 281 21.87 22.09 -16.58
C GLU A 281 21.60 20.84 -15.72
N THR A 282 20.96 21.01 -14.57
CA THR A 282 20.63 19.91 -13.64
C THR A 282 19.61 18.94 -14.24
N ILE A 283 18.61 19.45 -15.00
CA ILE A 283 17.63 18.61 -15.70
C ILE A 283 18.31 17.78 -16.81
N GLU A 284 19.20 18.38 -17.61
CA GLU A 284 19.97 17.67 -18.63
C GLU A 284 20.96 16.67 -18.03
N GLY A 285 21.52 16.99 -16.86
CA GLY A 285 22.32 16.06 -16.07
C GLY A 285 21.54 14.82 -15.64
N TRP A 286 20.31 15.01 -15.14
CA TRP A 286 19.42 13.88 -14.81
C TRP A 286 19.07 13.05 -16.05
N LYS A 287 18.81 13.68 -17.21
CA LYS A 287 18.61 12.94 -18.48
C LYS A 287 19.82 12.09 -18.84
N THR A 288 21.02 12.68 -18.76
CA THR A 288 22.29 11.98 -19.03
C THR A 288 22.48 10.81 -18.08
N TYR A 289 22.09 10.99 -16.82
CA TYR A 289 22.12 9.95 -15.81
C TYR A 289 21.23 8.76 -16.15
N VAL A 290 19.95 8.99 -16.44
CA VAL A 290 18.99 7.92 -16.81
C VAL A 290 19.48 7.18 -18.06
N LYS A 291 19.97 7.89 -19.07
CA LYS A 291 20.53 7.29 -20.31
C LYS A 291 21.72 6.39 -20.00
N SER A 292 22.64 6.85 -19.16
CA SER A 292 23.87 6.12 -18.83
C SER A 292 23.59 4.88 -18.01
N VAL A 293 22.70 4.95 -17.02
CA VAL A 293 22.24 3.78 -16.26
C VAL A 293 21.51 2.79 -17.19
N SER A 294 20.64 3.28 -18.08
CA SER A 294 19.93 2.41 -19.04
C SER A 294 20.89 1.69 -19.97
N ALA A 295 21.88 2.39 -20.55
CA ALA A 295 22.88 1.81 -21.42
C ALA A 295 23.76 0.79 -20.67
N PHE A 296 24.20 1.12 -19.46
CA PHE A 296 24.96 0.21 -18.61
C PHE A 296 24.15 -1.05 -18.27
N ALA A 297 22.90 -0.89 -17.83
CA ALA A 297 22.06 -1.99 -17.41
C ALA A 297 21.82 -3.00 -18.55
N LYS A 298 21.45 -2.52 -19.76
CA LYS A 298 21.27 -3.39 -20.93
C LYS A 298 22.53 -4.17 -21.28
N ARG A 299 23.69 -3.50 -21.25
CA ARG A 299 24.99 -4.13 -21.56
C ARG A 299 25.34 -5.19 -20.52
N ALA A 300 25.14 -4.90 -19.25
CA ALA A 300 25.40 -5.85 -18.16
C ALA A 300 24.45 -7.06 -18.20
N LEU A 301 23.17 -6.84 -18.54
CA LEU A 301 22.15 -7.89 -18.67
C LEU A 301 22.24 -8.67 -20.00
N GLY A 302 22.95 -8.15 -21.00
CA GLY A 302 23.02 -8.73 -22.35
C GLY A 302 21.72 -8.58 -23.14
N THR A 303 20.95 -7.51 -22.89
CA THR A 303 19.60 -7.28 -23.44
C THR A 303 19.55 -6.18 -24.51
N GLU A 304 20.70 -5.68 -24.97
CA GLU A 304 20.75 -4.70 -26.08
C GLU A 304 20.03 -5.24 -27.33
N GLY A 305 19.15 -4.42 -27.92
CA GLY A 305 18.35 -4.78 -29.09
C GLY A 305 17.28 -5.86 -28.86
N LYS A 306 17.02 -6.28 -27.62
CA LYS A 306 15.96 -7.25 -27.30
C LYS A 306 14.59 -6.55 -27.16
N ALA A 307 13.52 -7.34 -27.25
CA ALA A 307 12.14 -6.86 -27.11
C ALA A 307 11.78 -6.42 -25.67
N ASP A 308 12.57 -6.83 -24.70
CA ASP A 308 12.52 -6.37 -23.31
C ASP A 308 13.96 -6.06 -22.86
N ALA A 309 14.19 -4.87 -22.34
CA ALA A 309 15.48 -4.44 -21.82
C ALA A 309 15.83 -5.13 -20.48
N GLY A 310 14.86 -5.76 -19.82
CA GLY A 310 15.10 -6.69 -18.71
C GLY A 310 15.19 -6.08 -17.33
N PHE A 311 14.87 -4.79 -17.15
CA PHE A 311 14.92 -4.09 -15.86
C PHE A 311 13.82 -3.02 -15.76
N ASP A 312 13.56 -2.53 -14.54
CA ASP A 312 12.64 -1.43 -14.27
C ASP A 312 13.31 -0.33 -13.44
N PHE A 313 12.70 0.86 -13.40
CA PHE A 313 13.18 1.99 -12.62
C PHE A 313 12.18 2.42 -11.56
N GLU A 314 12.70 2.70 -10.36
CA GLU A 314 12.06 3.53 -9.35
C GLU A 314 12.71 4.89 -9.37
N VAL A 315 11.92 5.95 -9.50
CA VAL A 315 12.43 7.32 -9.42
C VAL A 315 12.22 7.84 -8.01
N TRP A 316 13.34 8.11 -7.34
CA TRP A 316 13.45 8.61 -5.97
C TRP A 316 13.15 7.59 -4.87
N ASN A 317 13.75 7.79 -3.70
CA ASN A 317 13.45 7.01 -2.49
C ASN A 317 13.25 7.93 -1.30
N GLU A 318 12.00 8.08 -0.87
CA GLU A 318 11.57 8.81 0.33
C GLU A 318 11.92 10.32 0.32
N GLN A 319 10.99 11.18 0.76
CA GLN A 319 11.21 12.64 0.85
C GLN A 319 11.53 13.11 2.27
N THR A 320 11.48 12.20 3.24
CA THR A 320 11.77 12.51 4.66
C THR A 320 13.26 12.67 4.94
N PHE A 321 14.13 12.14 4.07
CA PHE A 321 15.58 12.32 4.15
C PHE A 321 16.21 12.32 2.76
N GLY A 322 17.42 12.86 2.66
CA GLY A 322 18.21 12.76 1.42
C GLY A 322 17.69 13.59 0.24
N HIS A 323 16.62 14.38 0.39
CA HIS A 323 15.95 15.17 -0.67
C HIS A 323 16.49 16.56 -0.91
N HIS A 324 17.43 17.05 -0.11
CA HIS A 324 17.88 18.45 -0.16
C HIS A 324 18.36 18.89 -1.54
N PHE A 325 18.96 17.99 -2.35
CA PHE A 325 19.41 18.35 -3.70
C PHE A 325 18.28 18.71 -4.66
N MET A 326 17.04 18.33 -4.35
CA MET A 326 15.86 18.68 -5.13
C MET A 326 15.44 20.15 -4.96
N ASP A 327 16.03 20.88 -4.01
CA ASP A 327 15.66 22.27 -3.77
C ASP A 327 16.84 23.06 -3.23
N ILE A 328 17.35 23.98 -4.06
CA ILE A 328 18.52 24.79 -3.75
C ILE A 328 18.37 25.62 -2.47
N LYS A 329 17.15 25.88 -1.99
CA LYS A 329 16.93 26.61 -0.72
C LYS A 329 17.68 25.98 0.45
N TYR A 330 17.84 24.65 0.45
CA TYR A 330 18.52 23.95 1.54
C TYR A 330 20.03 24.23 1.61
N TYR A 331 20.60 24.94 0.62
CA TYR A 331 22.03 25.28 0.54
C TYR A 331 22.31 26.77 0.75
N TYR A 332 21.30 27.63 0.88
CA TYR A 332 21.47 29.09 0.95
C TYR A 332 20.76 29.69 2.16
N GLU A 333 21.41 30.64 2.83
CA GLU A 333 20.79 31.45 3.88
C GLU A 333 21.19 32.93 3.69
N PRO A 334 20.25 33.84 3.36
CA PRO A 334 18.82 33.58 3.11
C PRO A 334 18.55 32.81 1.80
N ASP A 335 17.37 32.21 1.71
CA ASP A 335 16.90 31.49 0.53
C ASP A 335 16.97 32.33 -0.76
N LEU A 336 17.48 31.73 -1.84
CA LEU A 336 17.39 32.31 -3.17
C LEU A 336 15.94 32.39 -3.63
N GLN A 337 15.56 33.53 -4.21
CA GLN A 337 14.20 33.78 -4.68
C GLN A 337 14.11 33.63 -6.20
N PHE A 338 13.08 32.94 -6.67
CA PHE A 338 12.85 32.65 -8.09
C PHE A 338 11.46 33.11 -8.53
N SER A 339 11.37 33.72 -9.71
CA SER A 339 10.10 34.08 -10.36
C SER A 339 9.51 32.92 -11.15
N GLN A 340 10.32 31.90 -11.47
CA GLN A 340 9.88 30.68 -12.13
C GLN A 340 10.51 29.45 -11.47
N PRO A 341 9.73 28.44 -11.04
CA PRO A 341 10.25 27.21 -10.46
C PRO A 341 11.00 26.35 -11.50
N PRO A 342 11.72 25.29 -11.07
CA PRO A 342 12.22 24.29 -12.01
C PRO A 342 11.06 23.78 -12.85
N THR A 343 11.24 23.72 -14.18
CA THR A 343 10.15 23.41 -15.11
C THR A 343 10.63 22.49 -16.22
N TYR A 344 9.89 21.42 -16.49
CA TYR A 344 10.12 20.50 -17.59
C TYR A 344 8.88 20.41 -18.48
N ILE A 345 9.07 20.38 -19.79
CA ILE A 345 8.00 20.15 -20.77
C ILE A 345 8.21 18.75 -21.33
N THR A 346 7.22 17.87 -21.12
CA THR A 346 7.30 16.48 -21.59
C THR A 346 7.28 16.42 -23.12
N ARG A 347 7.65 15.28 -23.69
CA ARG A 347 7.54 15.04 -25.15
C ARG A 347 6.13 15.18 -25.70
N LYS A 348 5.11 15.09 -24.84
CA LYS A 348 3.70 15.31 -25.17
C LYS A 348 3.22 16.73 -24.93
N GLY A 349 4.11 17.64 -24.53
CA GLY A 349 3.80 19.05 -24.29
C GLY A 349 3.19 19.34 -22.92
N GLU A 350 3.25 18.39 -21.97
CA GLU A 350 2.78 18.62 -20.60
C GLU A 350 3.84 19.38 -19.82
N THR A 351 3.47 20.50 -19.19
CA THR A 351 4.38 21.27 -18.33
C THR A 351 4.31 20.74 -16.90
N VAL A 352 5.47 20.38 -16.34
CA VAL A 352 5.62 19.95 -14.94
C VAL A 352 6.59 20.88 -14.24
N THR A 353 6.26 21.29 -13.02
CA THR A 353 7.08 22.22 -12.22
C THR A 353 7.44 21.64 -10.86
N GLY A 354 8.50 22.19 -10.26
CA GLY A 354 8.95 21.84 -8.91
C GLY A 354 9.90 20.66 -8.84
N GLN A 355 9.98 20.04 -7.65
CA GLN A 355 10.95 19.01 -7.32
C GLN A 355 10.75 17.71 -8.13
N GLU A 356 9.50 17.38 -8.48
CA GLU A 356 9.15 16.10 -9.11
C GLU A 356 9.45 16.01 -10.61
N VAL A 357 10.02 17.05 -11.22
CA VAL A 357 10.37 17.08 -12.66
C VAL A 357 11.26 15.91 -13.09
N PHE A 358 12.02 15.29 -12.19
CA PHE A 358 12.83 14.12 -12.50
C PHE A 358 12.01 12.88 -12.91
N LEU A 359 10.77 12.72 -12.44
CA LEU A 359 9.92 11.61 -12.84
C LEU A 359 9.52 11.67 -14.33
N PRO A 360 8.85 12.72 -14.83
CA PRO A 360 8.50 12.82 -16.24
C PRO A 360 9.73 12.93 -17.16
N VAL A 361 10.85 13.47 -16.69
CA VAL A 361 12.12 13.40 -17.43
C VAL A 361 12.54 11.94 -17.64
N THR A 362 12.42 11.10 -16.60
CA THR A 362 12.76 9.68 -16.67
C THR A 362 11.81 8.93 -17.60
N THR A 363 10.50 9.17 -17.52
CA THR A 363 9.53 8.51 -18.41
C THR A 363 9.76 8.88 -19.88
N ASP A 364 10.10 10.13 -20.19
CA ASP A 364 10.43 10.57 -21.55
C ASP A 364 11.72 9.94 -22.10
N VAL A 365 12.75 9.77 -21.25
CA VAL A 365 13.99 9.08 -21.64
C VAL A 365 13.69 7.60 -21.89
N VAL A 366 12.98 6.92 -21.00
CA VAL A 366 12.68 5.49 -21.13
C VAL A 366 11.75 5.18 -22.29
N SER A 367 10.78 6.06 -22.57
CA SER A 367 9.85 5.89 -23.69
C SER A 367 10.44 6.26 -25.04
N ASP A 368 11.63 6.88 -25.09
CA ASP A 368 12.32 7.18 -26.34
C ASP A 368 12.83 5.91 -27.04
N PRO A 369 12.37 5.60 -28.27
CA PRO A 369 12.90 4.48 -29.02
C PRO A 369 14.42 4.57 -29.26
N VAL A 370 15.00 5.77 -29.30
CA VAL A 370 16.46 5.98 -29.44
C VAL A 370 17.23 5.37 -28.27
N ASN A 371 16.65 5.35 -27.07
CA ASN A 371 17.28 4.78 -25.89
C ASN A 371 17.13 3.26 -25.80
N GLN A 372 16.36 2.62 -26.70
CA GLN A 372 16.19 1.17 -26.82
C GLN A 372 15.87 0.49 -25.47
N THR A 373 14.85 0.99 -24.78
CA THR A 373 14.39 0.50 -23.46
C THR A 373 12.97 -0.11 -23.53
N PRO A 374 12.66 -1.00 -24.49
CA PRO A 374 11.33 -1.60 -24.55
C PRO A 374 11.10 -2.45 -23.29
N GLY A 375 9.87 -2.47 -22.79
CA GLY A 375 9.48 -3.27 -21.62
C GLY A 375 9.91 -2.71 -20.25
N VAL A 376 10.71 -1.63 -20.19
CA VAL A 376 11.08 -0.98 -18.92
C VAL A 376 9.87 -0.25 -18.33
N LYS A 377 9.51 -0.58 -17.09
CA LYS A 377 8.51 0.14 -16.30
C LYS A 377 9.19 1.21 -15.44
N VAL A 378 8.58 2.39 -15.37
CA VAL A 378 9.00 3.49 -14.49
C VAL A 378 7.93 3.70 -13.43
N ILE A 379 8.29 3.58 -12.16
CA ILE A 379 7.38 3.80 -11.01
C ILE A 379 7.84 5.00 -10.18
N SER A 380 6.87 5.73 -9.64
CA SER A 380 7.12 6.91 -8.81
C SER A 380 7.44 6.51 -7.37
N GLY A 381 8.69 6.67 -6.94
CA GLY A 381 9.08 6.55 -5.53
C GLY A 381 8.85 7.82 -4.70
N PHE A 382 8.51 8.95 -5.34
CA PHE A 382 8.08 10.17 -4.63
C PHE A 382 6.82 9.94 -3.78
N SER A 383 5.98 9.02 -4.22
CA SER A 383 4.73 8.64 -3.54
C SER A 383 4.91 7.78 -2.29
N ASN A 384 6.14 7.32 -1.99
CA ASN A 384 6.38 6.29 -0.98
C ASN A 384 5.90 6.66 0.42
N GLN A 385 5.86 7.95 0.76
CA GLN A 385 5.48 8.48 2.08
C GLN A 385 4.36 9.54 2.02
N ARG A 386 3.74 9.75 0.85
CA ARG A 386 2.81 10.86 0.63
C ARG A 386 1.38 10.39 0.41
N PRO A 387 0.42 10.74 1.27
CA PRO A 387 -0.98 10.29 1.12
C PRO A 387 -1.64 10.65 -0.19
N LYS A 388 -1.27 11.79 -0.78
CA LYS A 388 -2.01 12.46 -1.85
C LYS A 388 -1.80 11.88 -3.25
N ASP A 389 -0.70 11.17 -3.46
CA ASP A 389 -0.40 10.55 -4.76
C ASP A 389 -1.39 9.41 -5.02
N ASN A 390 -1.97 9.38 -6.22
CA ASN A 390 -3.05 8.46 -6.57
C ASN A 390 -2.99 8.06 -8.04
N PHE A 391 -3.90 7.15 -8.45
CA PHE A 391 -3.86 6.58 -9.80
C PHE A 391 -4.52 7.49 -10.85
N ARG A 392 -5.15 8.60 -10.45
CA ARG A 392 -5.80 9.53 -11.37
C ARG A 392 -4.83 10.33 -12.22
N TRP A 393 -3.69 10.72 -11.64
CA TRP A 393 -2.72 11.66 -12.20
C TRP A 393 -1.36 11.00 -12.43
N ILE A 394 -1.33 10.05 -13.35
CA ILE A 394 -0.12 9.31 -13.73
C ILE A 394 0.43 9.90 -15.03
N PHE A 395 1.73 10.20 -15.08
CA PHE A 395 2.38 10.71 -16.28
C PHE A 395 2.37 9.68 -17.40
N ASP A 396 2.43 10.14 -18.65
CA ASP A 396 2.63 9.21 -19.76
C ASP A 396 3.97 8.47 -19.62
N GLY A 397 3.96 7.16 -19.89
CA GLY A 397 5.12 6.29 -19.70
C GLY A 397 5.37 5.85 -18.25
N GLN A 398 4.69 6.43 -17.25
CA GLN A 398 4.72 5.93 -15.87
C GLN A 398 3.83 4.69 -15.75
N ALA A 399 4.36 3.62 -15.15
CA ALA A 399 3.64 2.37 -14.93
C ALA A 399 2.78 2.40 -13.65
N GLY A 400 3.25 3.11 -12.62
CA GLY A 400 2.66 3.01 -11.30
C GLY A 400 3.25 3.96 -10.27
N ILE A 401 2.82 3.79 -9.02
CA ILE A 401 3.35 4.47 -7.85
C ILE A 401 3.85 3.44 -6.84
N SER A 402 4.66 3.86 -5.87
CA SER A 402 5.14 3.00 -4.80
C SER A 402 4.80 3.53 -3.40
N ARG A 403 4.83 2.64 -2.41
CA ARG A 403 4.52 2.90 -1.00
C ARG A 403 5.55 2.22 -0.10
N HIS A 404 6.05 2.94 0.89
CA HIS A 404 7.00 2.43 1.89
C HIS A 404 6.37 2.42 3.27
N TYR A 405 5.48 1.46 3.51
CA TYR A 405 4.92 1.31 4.84
C TYR A 405 5.65 0.22 5.60
N TYR A 406 6.41 0.64 6.60
CA TYR A 406 7.05 -0.25 7.55
C TYR A 406 6.09 -0.62 8.67
N THR A 407 6.11 -1.89 9.05
CA THR A 407 5.37 -2.41 10.20
C THR A 407 6.35 -3.04 11.16
N GLY A 408 5.94 -3.34 12.39
CA GLY A 408 6.84 -4.01 13.32
C GLY A 408 6.37 -3.94 14.75
N TYR A 409 7.30 -4.23 15.64
CA TYR A 409 7.15 -3.99 17.06
C TYR A 409 7.74 -2.65 17.45
N ASP A 410 6.89 -1.80 18.00
CA ASP A 410 7.27 -0.63 18.78
C ASP A 410 6.19 -0.44 19.83
N LYS A 411 6.56 -0.68 21.09
CA LYS A 411 5.64 -0.63 22.22
C LYS A 411 5.05 0.76 22.43
N ASN A 412 5.76 1.82 22.05
CA ASN A 412 5.28 3.20 22.21
C ASN A 412 4.39 3.62 21.05
N LYS A 413 4.70 3.20 19.82
CA LYS A 413 3.93 3.56 18.62
C LYS A 413 2.67 2.72 18.44
N PHE A 414 2.72 1.41 18.75
CA PHE A 414 1.66 0.46 18.37
C PHE A 414 0.86 -0.12 19.53
N THR A 415 1.06 0.35 20.77
CA THR A 415 0.20 -0.02 21.90
C THR A 415 -0.93 0.98 22.06
N TYR A 416 -2.16 0.52 21.89
CA TYR A 416 -3.37 1.28 22.15
C TYR A 416 -3.86 0.91 23.55
N LYS A 417 -4.05 1.91 24.42
CA LYS A 417 -4.65 1.77 25.74
C LYS A 417 -5.05 3.13 26.32
N PRO A 418 -6.07 3.22 27.18
CA PRO A 418 -6.33 4.40 27.99
C PRO A 418 -5.23 4.63 29.04
N PRO A 419 -4.90 5.88 29.43
CA PRO A 419 -5.30 7.16 28.84
C PRO A 419 -4.31 7.66 27.76
N THR A 420 -3.30 6.87 27.41
CA THR A 420 -2.09 7.32 26.70
C THR A 420 -2.26 7.59 25.21
N TRP A 421 -3.41 7.24 24.63
CA TRP A 421 -3.69 7.50 23.21
C TRP A 421 -4.53 8.76 23.05
N HIS A 422 -3.97 9.78 22.38
CA HIS A 422 -4.57 11.08 22.17
C HIS A 422 -4.72 11.36 20.66
N ARG A 423 -5.62 10.66 19.95
CA ARG A 423 -6.27 11.30 18.79
C ARG A 423 -7.44 12.14 19.32
N THR A 424 -7.69 13.29 18.71
CA THR A 424 -8.88 14.07 19.07
C THR A 424 -10.12 13.21 18.86
N ALA A 425 -11.01 13.16 19.85
CA ALA A 425 -12.21 12.31 19.86
C ALA A 425 -13.05 12.39 18.56
N ASN A 426 -12.94 13.51 17.84
CA ASN A 426 -13.66 13.80 16.60
C ASN A 426 -13.16 13.01 15.37
N GLN A 427 -12.20 12.09 15.52
CA GLN A 427 -11.60 11.35 14.40
C GLN A 427 -11.80 9.83 14.46
N THR A 428 -12.48 9.26 15.47
CA THR A 428 -12.66 7.80 15.54
C THR A 428 -14.07 7.38 15.11
N VAL A 429 -14.14 6.34 14.29
CA VAL A 429 -15.37 5.67 13.85
C VAL A 429 -15.59 4.41 14.69
N ASP A 430 -16.76 4.31 15.32
CA ASP A 430 -17.17 3.14 16.11
C ASP A 430 -17.60 1.94 15.25
N ALA A 431 -18.00 0.82 15.87
CA ALA A 431 -18.42 -0.39 15.16
C ALA A 431 -19.67 -0.17 14.27
N LEU A 432 -20.52 0.82 14.60
CA LEU A 432 -21.75 1.15 13.88
C LEU A 432 -21.53 2.25 12.82
N GLY A 433 -20.29 2.72 12.64
CA GLY A 433 -19.97 3.78 11.68
C GLY A 433 -20.28 5.20 12.18
N ASN A 434 -20.50 5.42 13.48
CA ASN A 434 -20.64 6.78 14.02
C ASN A 434 -19.25 7.40 14.22
N LEU A 435 -19.09 8.63 13.75
CA LEU A 435 -17.93 9.47 14.03
C LEU A 435 -18.02 10.06 15.45
N GLY A 436 -16.86 10.31 16.06
CA GLY A 436 -16.78 10.96 17.38
C GLY A 436 -16.58 10.01 18.55
N SER A 437 -16.20 8.75 18.31
CA SER A 437 -15.97 7.78 19.38
C SER A 437 -14.75 8.15 20.23
N THR A 438 -14.93 8.14 21.56
CA THR A 438 -13.86 8.34 22.55
C THR A 438 -13.29 7.03 23.09
N PHE A 439 -13.85 5.89 22.67
CA PHE A 439 -13.44 4.58 23.19
C PHE A 439 -12.09 4.15 22.61
N VAL A 440 -11.17 3.75 23.49
CA VAL A 440 -9.85 3.22 23.12
C VAL A 440 -9.68 1.85 23.77
N PRO A 441 -9.63 0.75 22.99
CA PRO A 441 -9.37 -0.56 23.56
C PRO A 441 -7.90 -0.74 23.95
N SER A 442 -7.62 -1.74 24.78
CA SER A 442 -6.25 -2.10 25.19
C SER A 442 -5.72 -3.27 24.37
N PHE A 443 -4.80 -3.02 23.43
CA PHE A 443 -4.15 -4.04 22.60
C PHE A 443 -2.88 -3.48 21.92
N MET A 444 -2.11 -4.36 21.25
CA MET A 444 -0.97 -3.97 20.42
C MET A 444 -1.22 -4.34 18.96
N GLN A 445 -0.84 -3.45 18.04
CA GLN A 445 -0.93 -3.65 16.59
C GLN A 445 0.49 -3.81 15.98
N ALA A 446 1.13 -4.92 16.32
CA ALA A 446 2.40 -5.35 15.76
C ALA A 446 2.18 -6.50 14.76
N ASN A 447 1.67 -6.18 13.57
CA ASN A 447 1.46 -7.13 12.48
C ASN A 447 1.64 -6.52 11.07
N PRO A 448 1.89 -7.35 10.04
CA PRO A 448 2.16 -6.86 8.68
C PRO A 448 1.00 -6.15 7.98
N GLU A 449 -0.25 -6.50 8.30
CA GLU A 449 -1.47 -5.93 7.70
C GLU A 449 -1.91 -4.62 8.36
N TYR A 450 -1.12 -4.07 9.28
CA TYR A 450 -1.43 -2.80 9.97
C TYR A 450 -1.84 -1.70 8.99
N THR A 451 -1.13 -1.58 7.88
CA THR A 451 -1.28 -0.55 6.86
C THR A 451 -2.51 -0.76 5.98
N TYR A 452 -3.27 -1.83 6.21
CA TYR A 452 -4.54 -2.13 5.57
C TYR A 452 -5.73 -1.95 6.51
N SER A 453 -5.45 -1.69 7.79
CA SER A 453 -6.45 -1.40 8.82
C SER A 453 -6.82 0.09 8.81
N ALA A 454 -8.00 0.41 9.33
CA ALA A 454 -8.41 1.79 9.52
C ALA A 454 -7.75 2.45 10.75
N LEU A 455 -6.68 1.89 11.33
CA LEU A 455 -5.98 2.53 12.45
C LEU A 455 -5.10 3.70 11.99
N VAL A 456 -4.73 3.71 10.71
CA VAL A 456 -4.01 4.79 10.04
C VAL A 456 -4.90 5.42 8.98
N THR A 457 -4.70 6.72 8.76
CA THR A 457 -5.48 7.48 7.78
C THR A 457 -5.13 7.04 6.36
N GLU A 458 -3.83 6.92 6.09
CA GLU A 458 -3.20 6.60 4.81
C GLU A 458 -3.06 5.09 4.59
N HIS A 459 -4.15 4.34 4.74
CA HIS A 459 -4.10 2.89 4.58
C HIS A 459 -4.10 2.46 3.10
N LEU A 460 -3.29 1.45 2.76
CA LEU A 460 -3.12 0.90 1.42
C LEU A 460 -4.42 0.43 0.79
N SER A 461 -5.36 -0.08 1.59
CA SER A 461 -6.66 -0.54 1.09
C SER A 461 -7.40 0.51 0.28
N ARG A 462 -7.17 1.82 0.49
CA ARG A 462 -7.77 2.88 -0.33
C ARG A 462 -7.29 2.82 -1.77
N ASP A 463 -5.99 2.63 -1.99
CA ASP A 463 -5.39 2.64 -3.33
C ASP A 463 -5.76 1.38 -4.14
N ILE A 464 -5.89 0.23 -3.49
CA ILE A 464 -6.00 -1.07 -4.17
C ILE A 464 -7.41 -1.65 -4.22
N GLN A 465 -8.36 -1.10 -3.47
CA GLN A 465 -9.74 -1.55 -3.55
C GLN A 465 -10.30 -1.33 -4.97
N PRO A 466 -11.22 -2.18 -5.45
CA PRO A 466 -11.65 -2.16 -6.83
C PRO A 466 -12.77 -1.16 -7.12
N PHE A 467 -13.14 -0.30 -6.17
CA PHE A 467 -14.21 0.69 -6.30
C PHE A 467 -13.86 1.97 -5.53
N PRO A 468 -14.50 3.12 -5.83
CA PRO A 468 -14.23 4.39 -5.15
C PRO A 468 -14.56 4.36 -3.64
N ASN A 469 -13.91 5.22 -2.86
CA ASN A 469 -14.25 5.50 -1.45
C ASN A 469 -14.32 7.00 -1.19
N ASN A 470 -14.48 7.37 0.09
CA ASN A 470 -14.54 8.76 0.55
C ASN A 470 -13.24 9.55 0.34
N PHE A 471 -12.14 8.89 -0.07
CA PHE A 471 -10.95 9.53 -0.60
C PHE A 471 -10.93 9.38 -2.12
N LYS A 472 -11.34 10.44 -2.84
CA LYS A 472 -11.51 10.41 -4.30
C LYS A 472 -10.21 10.05 -4.98
N ASP A 473 -10.32 9.41 -6.12
CA ASP A 473 -9.19 9.06 -7.00
C ASP A 473 -8.22 8.01 -6.41
N HIS A 474 -8.44 7.58 -5.15
CA HIS A 474 -7.74 6.46 -4.52
C HIS A 474 -8.58 5.19 -4.63
N TYR A 475 -8.32 4.41 -5.69
CA TYR A 475 -8.81 3.04 -5.92
C TYR A 475 -8.16 2.47 -7.18
N ARG A 476 -8.17 1.14 -7.34
CA ARG A 476 -7.44 0.39 -8.38
C ARG A 476 -7.70 0.88 -9.81
N PHE A 477 -8.93 1.33 -10.06
CA PHE A 477 -9.40 1.73 -11.39
C PHE A 477 -9.73 3.23 -11.46
N ALA A 478 -8.95 4.09 -10.80
CA ALA A 478 -9.17 5.54 -10.85
C ALA A 478 -8.61 6.23 -12.11
N ASN A 479 -7.85 5.51 -12.93
CA ASN A 479 -7.12 6.08 -14.06
C ASN A 479 -7.93 6.19 -15.35
N PHE A 480 -8.27 7.42 -15.76
CA PHE A 480 -9.09 7.69 -16.94
C PHE A 480 -8.39 7.42 -18.29
N ASN A 481 -7.09 7.16 -18.31
CA ASN A 481 -6.37 6.67 -19.49
C ASN A 481 -6.57 5.15 -19.69
N ARG A 482 -7.41 4.51 -18.85
CA ARG A 482 -7.94 3.16 -19.06
C ARG A 482 -6.85 2.09 -18.99
N LYS A 483 -5.79 2.41 -18.26
CA LYS A 483 -4.70 1.49 -17.93
C LYS A 483 -4.85 1.11 -16.47
N ASN A 484 -4.62 -0.16 -16.17
CA ASN A 484 -4.37 -0.55 -14.80
C ASN A 484 -3.06 0.10 -14.37
N VAL A 485 -3.15 0.96 -13.36
CA VAL A 485 -1.98 1.57 -12.74
C VAL A 485 -1.48 0.61 -11.68
N GLU A 486 -0.18 0.39 -11.66
CA GLU A 486 0.41 -0.56 -10.72
C GLU A 486 0.69 0.12 -9.38
N LEU A 487 0.38 -0.58 -8.28
CA LEU A 487 0.84 -0.23 -6.94
C LEU A 487 1.92 -1.19 -6.52
N TRP A 488 3.10 -0.65 -6.22
CA TRP A 488 4.22 -1.43 -5.72
C TRP A 488 4.48 -1.06 -4.25
N GLN A 489 5.02 -2.00 -3.49
CA GLN A 489 5.74 -1.69 -2.25
C GLN A 489 7.20 -2.03 -2.48
N THR A 490 7.99 -1.03 -2.86
CA THR A 490 9.41 -1.21 -3.22
C THR A 490 10.34 -1.35 -2.02
N GLU A 491 9.82 -1.17 -0.81
CA GLU A 491 10.52 -1.49 0.42
C GLU A 491 9.52 -1.62 1.58
N THR A 492 9.49 -2.79 2.25
CA THR A 492 8.71 -2.99 3.48
C THR A 492 9.27 -4.13 4.32
N ASN A 493 8.95 -4.15 5.61
CA ASN A 493 9.20 -5.30 6.48
C ASN A 493 8.27 -5.32 7.70
N PHE A 494 8.49 -6.36 8.52
CA PHE A 494 8.04 -6.42 9.91
C PHE A 494 9.26 -6.29 10.84
N GLY A 495 9.55 -5.08 11.31
CA GLY A 495 10.68 -4.76 12.17
C GLY A 495 10.58 -5.41 13.55
N THR A 496 11.59 -6.19 13.93
CA THR A 496 11.67 -6.87 15.24
C THR A 496 12.71 -6.30 16.19
N LEU A 497 13.52 -5.33 15.75
CA LEU A 497 14.70 -4.87 16.49
C LEU A 497 14.37 -4.38 17.92
N SER A 498 13.31 -3.58 18.06
CA SER A 498 12.87 -3.09 19.37
C SER A 498 12.41 -4.23 20.29
N PHE A 499 11.70 -5.22 19.73
CA PHE A 499 11.28 -6.41 20.49
C PHE A 499 12.48 -7.24 20.96
N THR A 500 13.43 -7.53 20.07
CA THR A 500 14.63 -8.31 20.41
C THR A 500 15.51 -7.56 21.41
N ASN A 501 15.58 -6.22 21.33
CA ASN A 501 16.29 -5.39 22.31
C ASN A 501 15.65 -5.46 23.71
N GLU A 502 14.31 -5.36 23.79
CA GLU A 502 13.59 -5.53 25.06
C GLU A 502 13.79 -6.94 25.62
N LEU A 503 13.74 -7.96 24.76
CA LEU A 503 13.95 -9.34 25.17
C LEU A 503 15.37 -9.59 25.65
N ALA A 504 16.37 -9.02 24.96
CA ALA A 504 17.78 -9.11 25.36
C ALA A 504 18.00 -8.47 26.74
N ALA A 505 17.47 -7.26 26.94
CA ALA A 505 17.54 -6.55 28.22
C ALA A 505 16.85 -7.33 29.34
N ALA A 506 15.65 -7.87 29.10
CA ALA A 506 14.90 -8.64 30.09
C ALA A 506 15.58 -9.95 30.51
N ASN A 507 16.47 -10.50 29.67
CA ASN A 507 17.22 -11.73 29.94
C ASN A 507 18.70 -11.48 30.27
N GLY A 508 19.15 -10.23 30.34
CA GLY A 508 20.53 -9.88 30.67
C GLY A 508 21.56 -10.35 29.63
N ILE A 509 21.17 -10.46 28.35
CA ILE A 509 22.05 -10.89 27.25
C ILE A 509 22.37 -9.72 26.30
N PRO A 510 23.48 -9.77 25.54
CA PRO A 510 23.79 -8.76 24.52
C PRO A 510 22.69 -8.67 23.45
N LYS A 511 22.48 -7.46 22.90
CA LYS A 511 21.49 -7.21 21.83
C LYS A 511 21.73 -8.05 20.58
N GLU A 512 22.98 -8.40 20.31
CA GLU A 512 23.40 -9.22 19.17
C GLU A 512 23.58 -10.71 19.52
N SER A 513 22.98 -11.17 20.62
CA SER A 513 23.12 -12.57 21.05
C SER A 513 22.53 -13.54 20.03
N PRO A 514 23.26 -14.59 19.60
CA PRO A 514 22.75 -15.63 18.71
C PRO A 514 21.49 -16.34 19.24
N ALA A 515 21.25 -16.31 20.55
CA ALA A 515 20.04 -16.88 21.17
C ALA A 515 18.73 -16.20 20.74
N LEU A 516 18.80 -14.96 20.22
CA LEU A 516 17.64 -14.23 19.70
C LEU A 516 17.26 -14.68 18.29
N GLY A 517 18.23 -15.24 17.54
CA GLY A 517 18.07 -15.62 16.14
C GLY A 517 16.91 -16.59 15.88
N PRO A 518 16.77 -17.71 16.61
CA PRO A 518 15.65 -18.64 16.43
C PRO A 518 14.27 -18.00 16.62
N ILE A 519 14.11 -17.09 17.59
CA ILE A 519 12.85 -16.39 17.88
C ILE A 519 12.52 -15.46 16.72
N ARG A 520 13.52 -14.69 16.28
CA ARG A 520 13.41 -13.79 15.14
C ARG A 520 13.04 -14.56 13.88
N GLN A 521 13.72 -15.67 13.58
CA GLN A 521 13.44 -16.49 12.40
C GLN A 521 12.03 -17.08 12.44
N ARG A 522 11.53 -17.45 13.62
CA ARG A 522 10.15 -17.91 13.81
C ARG A 522 9.13 -16.81 13.50
N ILE A 523 9.31 -15.59 14.03
CA ILE A 523 8.44 -14.44 13.75
C ILE A 523 8.52 -14.01 12.29
N ALA A 524 9.73 -13.94 11.73
CA ALA A 524 9.98 -13.53 10.36
C ALA A 524 9.38 -14.52 9.34
N THR A 525 9.37 -15.82 9.65
CA THR A 525 8.68 -16.81 8.80
C THR A 525 7.19 -16.51 8.68
N LYS A 526 6.53 -16.19 9.80
CA LYS A 526 5.12 -15.81 9.82
C LYS A 526 4.88 -14.50 9.07
N SER A 527 5.67 -13.45 9.36
CA SER A 527 5.48 -12.14 8.74
C SER A 527 5.77 -12.12 7.24
N THR A 528 6.79 -12.85 6.78
CA THR A 528 7.13 -12.96 5.35
C THR A 528 6.01 -13.64 4.56
N LEU A 529 5.45 -14.74 5.05
CA LEU A 529 4.30 -15.39 4.40
C LEU A 529 3.06 -14.48 4.38
N ARG A 530 2.75 -13.81 5.51
CA ARG A 530 1.63 -12.85 5.58
C ARG A 530 1.82 -11.72 4.58
N ASN A 531 3.01 -11.13 4.52
CA ASN A 531 3.35 -10.07 3.58
C ASN A 531 3.10 -10.50 2.13
N TYR A 532 3.72 -11.58 1.66
CA TYR A 532 3.56 -11.98 0.26
C TYR A 532 2.13 -12.43 -0.05
N VAL A 533 1.53 -13.31 0.75
CA VAL A 533 0.21 -13.89 0.45
C VAL A 533 -0.91 -12.85 0.54
N PHE A 534 -0.92 -12.03 1.60
CA PHE A 534 -1.99 -11.05 1.80
C PHE A 534 -1.88 -9.91 0.82
N GLN A 535 -0.69 -9.32 0.67
CA GLN A 535 -0.56 -8.10 -0.11
C GLN A 535 -0.69 -8.35 -1.61
N SER A 536 -0.13 -9.46 -2.11
CA SER A 536 -0.34 -9.86 -3.52
C SER A 536 -1.81 -10.16 -3.79
N HIS A 537 -2.52 -10.81 -2.84
CA HIS A 537 -3.95 -11.10 -2.97
C HIS A 537 -4.79 -9.82 -3.07
N LYS A 538 -4.45 -8.80 -2.29
CA LYS A 538 -5.15 -7.51 -2.27
C LYS A 538 -4.88 -6.63 -3.50
N GLY A 539 -4.00 -7.07 -4.40
CA GLY A 539 -3.78 -6.43 -5.69
C GLY A 539 -2.54 -5.54 -5.76
N LEU A 540 -1.56 -5.74 -4.88
CA LEU A 540 -0.23 -5.21 -5.12
C LEU A 540 0.41 -5.98 -6.27
N GLU A 541 0.96 -5.24 -7.22
CA GLU A 541 1.66 -5.82 -8.36
C GLU A 541 3.01 -6.38 -7.93
N ARG A 542 3.74 -5.65 -7.06
CA ARG A 542 5.06 -6.08 -6.57
C ARG A 542 5.28 -5.70 -5.11
N LEU A 543 5.96 -6.59 -4.39
CA LEU A 543 6.33 -6.43 -2.99
C LEU A 543 7.81 -6.75 -2.81
N TYR A 544 8.57 -5.81 -2.27
CA TYR A 544 10.00 -5.96 -2.01
C TYR A 544 10.27 -5.93 -0.51
N THR A 545 10.70 -7.05 0.05
CA THR A 545 11.10 -7.10 1.46
C THR A 545 12.41 -6.35 1.68
N TYR A 546 12.53 -5.64 2.82
CA TYR A 546 13.56 -4.64 3.13
C TYR A 546 15.00 -4.98 2.75
N VAL A 547 15.52 -6.19 3.02
CA VAL A 547 16.91 -6.56 2.67
C VAL A 547 17.11 -8.08 2.58
N ALA A 548 18.08 -8.49 1.76
CA ALA A 548 18.53 -9.88 1.65
C ALA A 548 19.46 -10.30 2.78
N LYS A 549 20.29 -9.38 3.29
CA LYS A 549 21.34 -9.65 4.30
C LYS A 549 21.34 -8.58 5.37
N GLU A 550 21.62 -8.99 6.60
CA GLU A 550 21.93 -8.13 7.73
C GLU A 550 23.16 -8.65 8.46
N LYS A 551 23.77 -7.79 9.28
CA LYS A 551 24.96 -8.17 10.05
C LYS A 551 24.64 -9.17 11.17
N HIS A 552 23.43 -9.09 11.72
CA HIS A 552 22.98 -9.88 12.85
C HIS A 552 21.54 -10.36 12.63
N ASP A 553 21.18 -11.54 13.17
CA ASP A 553 19.85 -12.15 13.06
C ASP A 553 18.81 -11.50 14.03
N VAL A 554 18.86 -10.18 14.18
CA VAL A 554 18.00 -9.41 15.10
C VAL A 554 17.04 -8.43 14.38
N THR A 555 17.27 -8.18 13.08
CA THR A 555 16.43 -7.30 12.24
C THR A 555 15.65 -8.11 11.18
N SER A 556 15.41 -7.57 9.97
CA SER A 556 14.38 -8.05 9.04
C SER A 556 14.90 -8.74 7.76
N ALA A 557 16.17 -9.18 7.71
CA ALA A 557 16.73 -9.85 6.51
C ALA A 557 16.07 -11.20 6.16
N ILE A 558 15.86 -11.46 4.87
CA ILE A 558 15.20 -12.71 4.43
C ILE A 558 16.10 -13.94 4.62
N LEU A 559 17.42 -13.81 4.43
CA LEU A 559 18.41 -14.88 4.65
C LEU A 559 19.11 -14.68 6.02
N PRO A 560 19.32 -15.77 6.79
CA PRO A 560 20.00 -15.70 8.08
C PRO A 560 21.50 -15.43 7.94
N VAL A 561 22.14 -14.96 9.01
CA VAL A 561 23.60 -14.77 9.05
C VAL A 561 24.33 -16.09 8.78
N ALA A 562 23.81 -17.20 9.32
CA ALA A 562 24.36 -18.54 9.13
C ALA A 562 24.45 -18.97 7.65
N PHE A 563 23.60 -18.43 6.76
CA PHE A 563 23.72 -18.68 5.31
C PHE A 563 25.01 -18.07 4.76
N TYR A 564 25.29 -16.80 5.11
CA TYR A 564 26.45 -16.08 4.61
C TYR A 564 27.76 -16.56 5.25
N GLU A 565 27.74 -16.97 6.51
CA GLU A 565 28.89 -17.62 7.16
C GLU A 565 29.24 -18.94 6.48
N GLU A 566 28.24 -19.80 6.25
CA GLU A 566 28.44 -21.07 5.54
C GLU A 566 28.90 -20.81 4.10
N LEU A 567 28.33 -19.81 3.42
CA LEU A 567 28.74 -19.42 2.07
C LEU A 567 30.21 -19.00 2.02
N ALA A 568 30.67 -18.17 2.97
CA ALA A 568 32.06 -17.77 3.08
C ALA A 568 33.00 -18.96 3.34
N ASN A 569 32.59 -19.90 4.20
CA ASN A 569 33.36 -21.13 4.48
C ASN A 569 33.47 -22.06 3.25
N ASN A 570 32.54 -21.95 2.31
CA ASN A 570 32.51 -22.74 1.08
C ASN A 570 32.96 -21.93 -0.15
N ASN A 571 33.87 -20.95 0.04
CA ASN A 571 34.44 -20.12 -1.03
C ASN A 571 33.39 -19.42 -1.91
N PHE A 572 32.28 -19.01 -1.31
CA PHE A 572 31.16 -18.35 -1.98
C PHE A 572 30.44 -19.20 -3.03
N VAL A 573 30.49 -20.53 -2.90
CA VAL A 573 29.76 -21.46 -3.77
C VAL A 573 28.49 -21.96 -3.07
N LEU A 574 27.33 -21.84 -3.75
CA LEU A 574 26.07 -22.39 -3.27
C LEU A 574 26.05 -23.93 -3.45
N ASN A 575 26.55 -24.66 -2.46
CA ASN A 575 26.47 -26.12 -2.38
C ASN A 575 25.35 -26.57 -1.40
N ASP A 576 25.22 -27.87 -1.18
CA ASP A 576 24.15 -28.44 -0.34
C ASP A 576 24.26 -28.00 1.14
N ASN A 577 25.47 -27.82 1.66
CA ASN A 577 25.68 -27.32 3.02
C ASN A 577 25.15 -25.89 3.17
N VAL A 578 25.46 -25.02 2.20
CA VAL A 578 24.95 -23.64 2.17
C VAL A 578 23.43 -23.62 1.97
N ARG A 579 22.89 -24.46 1.08
CA ARG A 579 21.43 -24.60 0.89
C ARG A 579 20.69 -25.00 2.16
N ALA A 580 21.30 -25.84 3.00
CA ALA A 580 20.73 -26.22 4.29
C ALA A 580 20.60 -25.03 5.28
N LYS A 581 21.23 -23.89 4.99
CA LYS A 581 21.23 -22.69 5.84
C LYS A 581 20.34 -21.55 5.34
N VAL A 582 19.56 -21.71 4.27
CA VAL A 582 18.68 -20.64 3.75
C VAL A 582 17.59 -20.19 4.75
N GLY A 583 17.32 -21.00 5.77
CA GLY A 583 16.43 -20.66 6.86
C GLY A 583 14.94 -20.95 6.59
N PRO A 584 14.10 -20.85 7.63
CA PRO A 584 12.69 -21.23 7.56
C PRO A 584 11.84 -20.29 6.70
N GLN A 585 12.23 -19.01 6.56
CA GLN A 585 11.53 -18.02 5.73
C GLN A 585 11.48 -18.43 4.26
N LEU A 586 12.64 -18.65 3.63
CA LEU A 586 12.71 -19.08 2.23
C LEU A 586 12.14 -20.49 2.04
N THR A 587 12.29 -21.37 3.03
CA THR A 587 11.73 -22.72 2.97
C THR A 587 10.20 -22.68 2.88
N ALA A 588 9.55 -21.90 3.74
CA ALA A 588 8.09 -21.77 3.73
C ALA A 588 7.57 -21.02 2.49
N LEU A 589 8.32 -20.01 2.01
CA LEU A 589 8.03 -19.33 0.75
C LEU A 589 8.10 -20.30 -0.43
N LYS A 590 9.18 -21.09 -0.53
CA LYS A 590 9.37 -22.12 -1.58
C LYS A 590 8.23 -23.13 -1.59
N ASN A 591 7.77 -23.56 -0.42
CA ASN A 591 6.63 -24.46 -0.27
C ASN A 591 5.34 -23.83 -0.81
N THR A 592 5.10 -22.55 -0.51
CA THR A 592 3.96 -21.79 -1.03
C THR A 592 4.03 -21.61 -2.55
N VAL A 593 5.20 -21.26 -3.08
CA VAL A 593 5.45 -21.16 -4.52
C VAL A 593 5.22 -22.51 -5.21
N ASN A 594 5.67 -23.61 -4.61
CA ASN A 594 5.45 -24.96 -5.16
C ASN A 594 3.97 -25.34 -5.24
N LEU A 595 3.15 -24.88 -4.30
CA LEU A 595 1.70 -25.07 -4.36
C LEU A 595 1.07 -24.26 -5.51
N LEU A 596 1.48 -23.02 -5.69
CA LEU A 596 0.83 -22.08 -6.61
C LEU A 596 1.36 -22.15 -8.05
N LYS A 597 2.61 -22.60 -8.29
CA LYS A 597 3.24 -22.66 -9.63
C LYS A 597 2.51 -23.52 -10.66
N GLY A 598 1.60 -24.39 -10.22
CA GLY A 598 0.76 -25.22 -11.10
C GLY A 598 -0.46 -24.49 -11.68
N GLY A 599 -0.61 -23.20 -11.40
CA GLY A 599 -1.71 -22.39 -11.91
C GLY A 599 -1.60 -22.06 -13.40
N GLU A 600 -2.74 -21.98 -14.07
CA GLU A 600 -2.90 -21.56 -15.47
C GLU A 600 -3.36 -20.10 -15.52
N LYS A 601 -3.14 -19.42 -16.65
CA LYS A 601 -3.73 -18.10 -16.91
C LYS A 601 -5.24 -18.24 -17.16
N ILE A 602 -6.05 -17.37 -16.55
CA ILE A 602 -7.51 -17.46 -16.54
C ILE A 602 -8.11 -16.08 -16.84
N ASP A 603 -8.54 -15.87 -18.10
CA ASP A 603 -9.10 -14.60 -18.58
C ASP A 603 -10.20 -14.00 -17.69
N ASN A 604 -11.11 -14.84 -17.18
CA ASN A 604 -12.18 -14.42 -16.28
C ASN A 604 -12.25 -15.32 -15.05
N LEU A 605 -11.63 -14.85 -13.97
CA LEU A 605 -11.60 -15.53 -12.69
C LEU A 605 -13.00 -15.72 -12.11
N ARG A 606 -13.21 -16.86 -11.46
CA ARG A 606 -14.46 -17.19 -10.79
C ARG A 606 -14.45 -16.65 -9.37
N LYS A 607 -15.37 -15.72 -9.02
CA LYS A 607 -15.45 -15.17 -7.66
C LYS A 607 -15.89 -16.23 -6.65
N LEU A 608 -15.03 -16.61 -5.71
CA LEU A 608 -15.51 -17.31 -4.52
C LEU A 608 -16.15 -16.31 -3.55
N ASN A 609 -17.30 -16.68 -2.98
CA ASN A 609 -17.97 -15.88 -1.96
C ASN A 609 -17.91 -16.58 -0.60
N VAL A 610 -17.44 -15.86 0.42
CA VAL A 610 -17.45 -16.32 1.81
C VAL A 610 -18.80 -15.94 2.40
N ALA A 611 -19.69 -16.91 2.53
CA ALA A 611 -21.08 -16.69 2.93
C ALA A 611 -21.26 -16.74 4.45
N GLU A 612 -20.41 -17.45 5.16
CA GLU A 612 -20.52 -17.64 6.61
C GLU A 612 -19.14 -17.95 7.21
N VAL A 613 -18.87 -17.42 8.40
CA VAL A 613 -17.71 -17.73 9.23
C VAL A 613 -18.20 -17.98 10.65
N ILE A 614 -17.85 -19.11 11.24
CA ILE A 614 -18.14 -19.47 12.63
C ILE A 614 -16.82 -19.79 13.32
N GLU A 615 -16.55 -19.15 14.45
CA GLU A 615 -15.38 -19.44 15.30
C GLU A 615 -15.77 -20.37 16.44
N HIS A 616 -15.00 -21.43 16.66
CA HIS A 616 -15.17 -22.31 17.81
C HIS A 616 -14.34 -21.81 19.00
N LYS A 617 -14.90 -21.83 20.21
CA LYS A 617 -14.26 -21.32 21.43
C LYS A 617 -13.63 -19.93 21.18
N PRO A 618 -14.46 -18.92 20.85
CA PRO A 618 -13.96 -17.64 20.36
C PRO A 618 -12.93 -17.02 21.28
N ARG A 619 -11.84 -16.54 20.70
CA ARG A 619 -10.76 -15.89 21.45
C ARG A 619 -10.84 -14.39 21.31
N LEU A 620 -10.81 -13.70 22.45
CA LEU A 620 -10.88 -12.26 22.53
C LEU A 620 -9.61 -11.65 21.93
N VAL A 621 -9.73 -10.68 21.04
CA VAL A 621 -8.61 -9.84 20.56
C VAL A 621 -8.47 -8.63 21.48
N PHE A 622 -9.57 -7.91 21.71
CA PHE A 622 -9.66 -6.87 22.72
C PHE A 622 -11.08 -6.76 23.29
N LYS A 623 -11.17 -6.29 24.53
CA LYS A 623 -12.42 -6.07 25.24
C LYS A 623 -13.06 -4.74 24.82
N GLY A 624 -14.36 -4.75 24.55
CA GLY A 624 -15.19 -3.56 24.36
C GLY A 624 -15.67 -2.96 25.68
N ASP A 625 -16.57 -1.97 25.63
CA ASP A 625 -17.24 -1.44 26.83
C ASP A 625 -18.62 -2.06 27.10
N GLY A 626 -19.01 -3.05 26.28
CA GLY A 626 -20.30 -3.75 26.38
C GLY A 626 -21.44 -3.08 25.63
N THR A 627 -21.20 -1.97 24.92
CA THR A 627 -22.19 -1.32 24.06
C THR A 627 -22.16 -1.87 22.63
N PRO A 628 -23.24 -1.73 21.84
CA PRO A 628 -23.23 -2.05 20.41
C PRO A 628 -22.22 -1.21 19.60
N ASN A 629 -21.88 -0.02 20.08
CA ASN A 629 -20.89 0.86 19.46
C ASN A 629 -19.46 0.34 19.68
N HIS A 630 -19.20 -0.25 20.85
CA HIS A 630 -17.90 -0.79 21.23
C HIS A 630 -18.03 -2.24 21.74
N PRO A 631 -18.41 -3.19 20.86
CA PRO A 631 -18.54 -4.60 21.23
C PRO A 631 -17.16 -5.22 21.49
N ASP A 632 -17.14 -6.39 22.12
CA ASP A 632 -15.93 -7.21 22.16
C ASP A 632 -15.50 -7.63 20.75
N TYR A 633 -14.19 -7.70 20.52
CA TYR A 633 -13.59 -8.06 19.24
C TYR A 633 -12.88 -9.41 19.34
N TYR A 634 -13.03 -10.29 18.37
CA TYR A 634 -12.54 -11.67 18.41
C TYR A 634 -11.77 -12.03 17.13
N ASN A 635 -11.19 -13.24 17.09
CA ASN A 635 -10.36 -13.65 15.94
C ASN A 635 -11.18 -13.85 14.65
N ARG A 636 -12.49 -14.13 14.73
CA ARG A 636 -13.35 -14.20 13.53
C ARG A 636 -13.42 -12.90 12.75
N GLU A 637 -13.25 -11.76 13.41
CA GLU A 637 -13.22 -10.47 12.74
C GLU A 637 -11.90 -10.28 11.95
N ASP A 638 -10.78 -10.85 12.46
CA ASP A 638 -9.43 -10.82 11.88
C ASP A 638 -9.11 -12.05 10.99
N LEU A 639 -10.09 -12.93 10.68
CA LEU A 639 -9.87 -14.08 9.80
C LEU A 639 -9.65 -13.61 8.35
N VAL A 640 -8.54 -14.02 7.76
CA VAL A 640 -8.22 -13.80 6.35
C VAL A 640 -8.61 -15.03 5.53
N ILE A 641 -9.25 -14.78 4.39
CA ILE A 641 -9.58 -15.74 3.32
C ILE A 641 -9.15 -15.09 2.00
N ALA A 642 -8.12 -15.67 1.37
CA ALA A 642 -7.44 -15.13 0.19
C ALA A 642 -7.43 -16.19 -0.94
N PRO A 643 -8.49 -16.27 -1.77
CA PRO A 643 -8.59 -17.29 -2.81
C PRO A 643 -7.72 -16.96 -4.03
N PHE A 644 -6.90 -17.94 -4.42
CA PHE A 644 -6.22 -18.02 -5.71
C PHE A 644 -6.86 -19.12 -6.57
N GLN A 645 -7.21 -18.79 -7.80
CA GLN A 645 -7.66 -19.78 -8.77
C GLN A 645 -6.45 -20.33 -9.53
N LEU A 646 -6.23 -21.65 -9.40
CA LEU A 646 -5.15 -22.34 -10.08
C LEU A 646 -5.60 -22.81 -11.47
N LYS A 647 -6.83 -23.34 -11.56
CA LYS A 647 -7.41 -23.84 -12.81
C LYS A 647 -8.90 -23.54 -12.83
N SER A 648 -9.54 -23.79 -13.97
CA SER A 648 -10.99 -23.64 -14.12
C SER A 648 -11.82 -24.47 -13.13
N ASN A 649 -11.24 -25.51 -12.52
CA ASN A 649 -11.84 -26.38 -11.51
C ASN A 649 -11.03 -26.47 -10.19
N LYS A 650 -10.03 -25.60 -9.96
CA LYS A 650 -9.11 -25.76 -8.82
C LYS A 650 -8.73 -24.43 -8.16
N PHE A 651 -8.83 -24.39 -6.83
CA PHE A 651 -8.54 -23.23 -6.00
C PHE A 651 -7.54 -23.60 -4.91
N ALA A 652 -6.67 -22.65 -4.58
CA ALA A 652 -5.86 -22.65 -3.36
C ALA A 652 -6.22 -21.39 -2.58
N ILE A 653 -6.73 -21.53 -1.37
CA ILE A 653 -7.29 -20.44 -0.59
C ILE A 653 -6.41 -20.25 0.65
N GLY A 654 -5.63 -19.17 0.66
CA GLY A 654 -4.87 -18.77 1.84
C GLY A 654 -5.82 -18.43 2.99
N TYR A 655 -5.65 -19.04 4.15
CA TYR A 655 -6.47 -18.77 5.32
C TYR A 655 -5.64 -18.74 6.60
N TYR A 656 -5.89 -17.75 7.45
CA TYR A 656 -5.22 -17.57 8.75
C TYR A 656 -5.90 -16.46 9.56
N VAL A 657 -5.61 -16.37 10.86
CA VAL A 657 -5.99 -15.22 11.69
C VAL A 657 -4.91 -14.15 11.53
N ALA A 658 -5.26 -12.97 11.05
CA ALA A 658 -4.35 -11.82 11.02
C ALA A 658 -4.14 -11.27 12.44
N SER A 659 -3.49 -12.06 13.30
CA SER A 659 -3.25 -11.70 14.69
C SER A 659 -2.60 -10.32 14.78
N ARG A 660 -3.12 -9.47 15.67
CA ARG A 660 -2.68 -8.08 15.79
C ARG A 660 -1.30 -7.94 16.41
N ASN A 661 -0.76 -8.99 17.05
CA ASN A 661 0.57 -8.97 17.64
C ASN A 661 1.33 -10.28 17.39
N LEU A 662 2.24 -10.28 16.42
CA LEU A 662 3.10 -11.43 16.11
C LEU A 662 4.13 -11.76 17.21
N THR A 663 4.36 -10.83 18.14
CA THR A 663 5.31 -10.96 19.27
C THR A 663 4.62 -11.35 20.59
N GLN A 664 3.32 -11.65 20.55
CA GLN A 664 2.56 -12.04 21.72
C GLN A 664 3.07 -13.38 22.28
N ALA A 665 3.33 -13.42 23.59
CA ALA A 665 3.62 -14.65 24.30
C ALA A 665 2.31 -15.42 24.52
N TRP A 666 2.10 -16.47 23.73
CA TRP A 666 0.91 -17.33 23.80
C TRP A 666 1.05 -18.45 24.81
N ASP A 667 2.28 -18.93 25.05
CA ASP A 667 2.59 -19.93 26.06
C ASP A 667 3.61 -19.36 27.07
N PRO A 668 3.15 -18.59 28.08
CA PRO A 668 4.03 -17.96 29.05
C PRO A 668 4.75 -18.97 29.97
N ALA A 669 4.38 -20.26 29.95
CA ALA A 669 5.09 -21.30 30.69
C ALA A 669 6.44 -21.64 30.06
N LYS A 670 6.65 -21.34 28.77
CA LYS A 670 7.94 -21.47 28.09
C LYS A 670 8.90 -20.33 28.41
N GLY A 671 10.19 -20.61 28.35
CA GLY A 671 11.25 -19.62 28.54
C GLY A 671 11.13 -18.44 27.58
N ALA A 672 11.53 -17.23 27.99
CA ALA A 672 11.41 -16.03 27.16
C ALA A 672 12.23 -16.12 25.86
N LEU A 673 13.30 -16.93 25.85
CA LEU A 673 14.12 -17.17 24.66
C LEU A 673 13.70 -18.40 23.84
N ASP A 674 12.59 -19.07 24.19
CA ASP A 674 12.04 -20.19 23.44
C ASP A 674 11.15 -19.65 22.29
N PRO A 675 11.45 -19.92 21.01
CA PRO A 675 10.63 -19.47 19.90
C PRO A 675 9.17 -19.93 19.99
N ALA A 676 8.93 -21.13 20.55
CA ALA A 676 7.59 -21.72 20.65
C ALA A 676 6.72 -21.07 21.73
N ARG A 677 7.26 -20.12 22.52
CA ARG A 677 6.49 -19.23 23.41
C ARG A 677 5.56 -18.30 22.63
N TYR A 678 5.93 -17.99 21.39
CA TYR A 678 5.29 -16.98 20.53
C TYR A 678 4.43 -17.60 19.41
N ASP A 679 4.20 -18.91 19.47
CA ASP A 679 3.37 -19.62 18.51
C ASP A 679 1.89 -19.42 18.83
N PHE A 680 1.14 -18.92 17.84
CA PHE A 680 -0.29 -18.78 17.97
C PHE A 680 -0.93 -20.17 18.11
N PRO A 681 -1.74 -20.42 19.16
CA PRO A 681 -2.36 -21.71 19.34
C PRO A 681 -3.36 -21.96 18.22
N ASP A 682 -3.47 -23.19 17.73
CA ASP A 682 -4.44 -23.50 16.68
C ASP A 682 -5.86 -23.00 17.05
N GLN A 683 -6.53 -22.37 16.09
CA GLN A 683 -7.89 -21.85 16.23
C GLN A 683 -8.78 -22.54 15.20
N THR A 684 -10.01 -22.90 15.59
CA THR A 684 -10.91 -23.66 14.70
C THR A 684 -12.03 -22.77 14.18
N PHE A 685 -12.30 -22.84 12.89
CA PHE A 685 -13.38 -22.13 12.23
C PHE A 685 -14.20 -23.07 11.33
N GLU A 686 -15.50 -22.80 11.17
CA GLU A 686 -16.26 -23.26 10.02
C GLU A 686 -16.43 -22.12 9.02
N VAL A 687 -16.17 -22.39 7.75
CA VAL A 687 -16.28 -21.40 6.67
C VAL A 687 -17.16 -21.95 5.56
N LYS A 688 -18.21 -21.22 5.20
CA LYS A 688 -19.08 -21.55 4.06
C LYS A 688 -18.63 -20.79 2.82
N LEU A 689 -18.23 -21.53 1.79
CA LEU A 689 -17.81 -21.00 0.50
C LEU A 689 -18.89 -21.29 -0.55
N LYS A 690 -19.33 -20.25 -1.25
CA LYS A 690 -20.26 -20.32 -2.39
C LYS A 690 -19.50 -20.21 -3.71
N ASN A 691 -20.22 -20.55 -4.78
CA ASN A 691 -19.70 -20.62 -6.15
C ASN A 691 -18.64 -21.71 -6.27
N ILE A 692 -18.92 -22.87 -5.67
CA ILE A 692 -18.14 -24.11 -5.78
C ILE A 692 -19.08 -25.15 -6.40
N ASN A 693 -18.60 -25.89 -7.38
CA ASN A 693 -19.20 -27.10 -7.91
C ASN A 693 -18.97 -28.22 -6.91
N THR A 694 -20.06 -28.67 -6.30
CA THR A 694 -20.02 -29.58 -5.16
C THR A 694 -20.27 -31.03 -5.52
N THR A 695 -20.26 -31.36 -6.80
CA THR A 695 -20.31 -32.75 -7.25
C THR A 695 -18.97 -33.41 -6.92
N SER A 696 -18.87 -34.05 -5.74
CA SER A 696 -17.68 -34.76 -5.25
C SER A 696 -16.37 -33.94 -5.26
N PRO A 697 -16.28 -32.79 -4.55
CA PRO A 697 -15.07 -32.01 -4.51
C PRO A 697 -13.99 -32.74 -3.68
N ASN A 698 -12.75 -32.74 -4.17
CA ASN A 698 -11.61 -33.12 -3.36
C ASN A 698 -11.16 -31.89 -2.56
N VAL A 699 -11.21 -32.00 -1.23
CA VAL A 699 -10.88 -30.90 -0.31
C VAL A 699 -9.75 -31.36 0.62
N SER A 700 -8.68 -30.59 0.66
CA SER A 700 -7.53 -30.82 1.54
C SER A 700 -6.99 -29.49 2.06
N ALA A 701 -6.19 -29.51 3.12
CA ALA A 701 -5.49 -28.33 3.59
C ALA A 701 -3.99 -28.60 3.74
N TYR A 702 -3.17 -27.56 3.59
CA TYR A 702 -1.71 -27.62 3.56
C TYR A 702 -1.09 -26.50 4.39
N ASP A 703 -0.07 -26.85 5.17
CA ASP A 703 0.74 -25.92 5.95
C ASP A 703 2.12 -25.75 5.30
N PRO A 704 2.43 -24.56 4.73
CA PRO A 704 3.71 -24.33 4.06
C PRO A 704 4.88 -24.18 5.03
N VAL A 705 4.65 -23.89 6.32
CA VAL A 705 5.70 -23.74 7.32
C VAL A 705 6.22 -25.10 7.76
N THR A 706 5.31 -26.07 7.98
CA THR A 706 5.68 -27.44 8.36
C THR A 706 5.82 -28.38 7.16
N ASN A 707 5.38 -27.95 5.96
CA ASN A 707 5.31 -28.75 4.75
C ASN A 707 4.46 -30.03 4.91
N THR A 708 3.31 -29.91 5.58
CA THR A 708 2.44 -31.06 5.88
C THR A 708 0.98 -30.76 5.56
N SER A 709 0.18 -31.82 5.37
CA SER A 709 -1.28 -31.68 5.31
C SER A 709 -1.86 -31.30 6.66
N VAL A 710 -2.96 -30.54 6.64
CA VAL A 710 -3.73 -30.14 7.82
C VAL A 710 -5.12 -30.78 7.72
N PRO A 711 -5.71 -31.27 8.83
CA PRO A 711 -7.06 -31.80 8.81
C PRO A 711 -8.08 -30.78 8.33
N VAL A 712 -8.97 -31.22 7.45
CA VAL A 712 -10.16 -30.48 7.01
C VAL A 712 -11.34 -31.43 6.97
N THR A 713 -12.52 -30.95 7.36
CA THR A 713 -13.76 -31.73 7.31
C THR A 713 -14.82 -30.92 6.61
N ILE A 714 -15.48 -31.51 5.61
CA ILE A 714 -16.67 -30.92 5.01
C ILE A 714 -17.84 -31.17 5.98
N THR A 715 -18.44 -30.11 6.50
CA THR A 715 -19.57 -30.19 7.45
C THR A 715 -20.92 -29.98 6.77
N GLU A 716 -20.94 -29.39 5.57
CA GLU A 716 -22.14 -29.23 4.74
C GLU A 716 -21.78 -29.22 3.26
N THR A 717 -22.65 -29.77 2.41
CA THR A 717 -22.55 -29.69 0.95
C THR A 717 -23.93 -29.38 0.36
N LEU A 718 -24.02 -28.26 -0.35
CA LEU A 718 -25.19 -27.84 -1.12
C LEU A 718 -24.80 -27.73 -2.61
N PRO A 719 -25.75 -27.63 -3.57
CA PRO A 719 -25.43 -27.66 -5.01
C PRO A 719 -24.38 -26.63 -5.48
N ASP A 720 -24.25 -25.48 -4.81
CA ASP A 720 -23.35 -24.39 -5.17
C ASP A 720 -22.42 -23.92 -4.03
N SER A 721 -22.39 -24.66 -2.90
CA SER A 721 -21.61 -24.27 -1.73
C SER A 721 -21.18 -25.43 -0.84
N ILE A 722 -20.03 -25.27 -0.21
CA ILE A 722 -19.51 -26.18 0.81
C ILE A 722 -19.29 -25.43 2.12
N LYS A 723 -19.51 -26.09 3.25
CA LYS A 723 -19.03 -25.63 4.56
C LYS A 723 -17.90 -26.54 5.01
N VAL A 724 -16.78 -25.94 5.38
CA VAL A 724 -15.58 -26.66 5.80
C VAL A 724 -15.15 -26.22 7.18
N LYS A 725 -14.76 -27.19 8.01
CA LYS A 725 -14.12 -26.97 9.30
C LYS A 725 -12.60 -26.95 9.12
N LEU A 726 -11.97 -25.85 9.51
CA LEU A 726 -10.56 -25.54 9.29
C LEU A 726 -9.85 -25.32 10.63
N THR A 727 -8.65 -25.87 10.74
CA THR A 727 -7.69 -25.51 11.79
C THR A 727 -6.73 -24.44 11.27
N THR A 728 -6.75 -23.27 11.89
CA THR A 728 -6.03 -22.07 11.46
C THR A 728 -4.90 -21.72 12.44
N SER A 729 -3.95 -20.90 11.97
CA SER A 729 -2.86 -20.31 12.76
C SER A 729 -2.77 -18.79 12.47
N ASP A 730 -1.71 -18.13 12.92
CA ASP A 730 -1.44 -16.71 12.65
C ASP A 730 -0.53 -16.45 11.44
N TYR A 731 -0.42 -17.43 10.55
CA TYR A 731 0.24 -17.36 9.24
C TYR A 731 -0.55 -18.19 8.20
N PRO A 732 -0.43 -17.88 6.90
CA PRO A 732 -1.19 -18.56 5.84
C PRO A 732 -1.02 -20.08 5.84
N ARG A 733 -2.13 -20.79 6.00
CA ARG A 733 -2.33 -22.18 5.52
C ARG A 733 -3.18 -22.12 4.26
N PHE A 734 -3.22 -23.21 3.48
CA PHE A 734 -3.93 -23.24 2.21
C PHE A 734 -4.99 -24.32 2.17
N LEU A 735 -6.25 -23.93 1.96
CA LEU A 735 -7.34 -24.84 1.65
C LEU A 735 -7.35 -25.07 0.14
N ILE A 736 -7.23 -26.32 -0.27
CA ILE A 736 -7.20 -26.72 -1.66
C ILE A 736 -8.54 -27.37 -1.98
N ILE A 737 -9.24 -26.81 -2.97
CA ILE A 737 -10.50 -27.34 -3.48
C ILE A 737 -10.28 -27.69 -4.95
N GLU A 738 -10.47 -28.96 -5.29
CA GLU A 738 -10.48 -29.44 -6.66
C GLU A 738 -11.85 -30.03 -6.98
N GLU A 739 -12.53 -29.40 -7.92
CA GLU A 739 -13.87 -29.77 -8.36
C GLU A 739 -13.77 -30.84 -9.45
N SER A 740 -14.73 -31.76 -9.48
CA SER A 740 -14.80 -32.81 -10.50
C SER A 740 -14.99 -32.28 -11.93
N ALA A 741 -15.53 -31.06 -12.06
CA ALA A 741 -15.66 -30.36 -13.34
C ALA A 741 -15.51 -28.83 -13.16
N PRO A 742 -15.03 -28.10 -14.18
CA PRO A 742 -14.92 -26.65 -14.16
C PRO A 742 -16.23 -25.93 -13.86
N GLY A 743 -16.14 -24.83 -13.10
CA GLY A 743 -17.25 -23.89 -12.97
C GLY A 743 -17.49 -23.08 -14.27
N PRO A 744 -18.68 -22.47 -14.44
CA PRO A 744 -18.98 -21.67 -15.62
C PRO A 744 -18.09 -20.42 -15.68
N GLN A 745 -17.43 -20.18 -16.81
CA GLN A 745 -16.54 -19.06 -17.11
C GLN A 745 -16.66 -18.66 -18.59
N VAL A 746 -16.24 -17.43 -18.90
CA VAL A 746 -16.09 -16.92 -20.27
C VAL A 746 -14.63 -16.56 -20.55
N LYS A 747 -14.20 -16.65 -21.80
CA LYS A 747 -12.85 -16.33 -22.28
C LYS A 747 -12.90 -15.43 -23.50
N ASN A 748 -11.77 -14.80 -23.85
CA ASN A 748 -11.63 -13.96 -25.04
C ASN A 748 -12.73 -12.89 -25.17
N VAL A 749 -13.11 -12.24 -24.06
CA VAL A 749 -14.19 -11.26 -24.09
C VAL A 749 -13.72 -9.96 -24.75
N THR A 750 -14.38 -9.54 -25.82
CA THR A 750 -14.08 -8.29 -26.53
C THR A 750 -15.34 -7.50 -26.83
N VAL A 751 -15.23 -6.17 -26.87
CA VAL A 751 -16.31 -5.25 -27.27
C VAL A 751 -15.77 -4.32 -28.34
N ASN A 752 -16.28 -4.45 -29.57
CA ASN A 752 -15.79 -3.70 -30.73
C ASN A 752 -16.87 -2.77 -31.28
N LYS A 753 -16.48 -1.58 -31.76
CA LYS A 753 -17.40 -0.61 -32.37
C LYS A 753 -17.89 -1.09 -33.74
N VAL A 754 -19.17 -0.90 -34.04
CA VAL A 754 -19.76 -1.05 -35.38
C VAL A 754 -20.61 0.19 -35.71
N HIS A 755 -21.04 0.34 -36.97
CA HIS A 755 -21.71 1.55 -37.47
C HIS A 755 -22.85 2.07 -36.58
N ASN A 756 -23.66 1.17 -36.00
CA ASN A 756 -24.81 1.51 -35.15
C ASN A 756 -24.79 0.80 -33.79
N GLY A 757 -23.62 0.72 -33.13
CA GLY A 757 -23.49 0.17 -31.78
C GLY A 757 -22.17 -0.55 -31.56
N GLY A 758 -22.23 -1.70 -30.89
CA GLY A 758 -21.06 -2.55 -30.67
C GLY A 758 -21.34 -4.03 -30.86
N VAL A 759 -20.29 -4.82 -31.04
CA VAL A 759 -20.35 -6.29 -31.04
C VAL A 759 -19.56 -6.79 -29.84
N LEU A 760 -20.26 -7.54 -28.98
CA LEU A 760 -19.67 -8.32 -27.91
C LEU A 760 -19.30 -9.70 -28.44
N SER A 761 -18.07 -10.15 -28.20
CA SER A 761 -17.62 -11.51 -28.52
C SER A 761 -16.99 -12.17 -27.31
N PHE A 762 -17.20 -13.48 -27.13
CA PHE A 762 -16.59 -14.29 -26.07
C PHE A 762 -16.76 -15.80 -26.34
N VAL A 763 -16.06 -16.65 -25.60
CA VAL A 763 -16.20 -18.12 -25.64
C VAL A 763 -16.55 -18.64 -24.25
N PRO A 764 -17.72 -19.27 -24.03
CA PRO A 764 -18.09 -19.84 -22.73
C PRO A 764 -17.63 -21.29 -22.60
N ASN A 765 -17.27 -21.74 -21.40
CA ASN A 765 -16.97 -23.16 -21.12
C ASN A 765 -18.21 -23.97 -20.67
N PHE A 766 -19.40 -23.38 -20.79
CA PHE A 766 -20.67 -23.93 -20.33
C PHE A 766 -21.78 -23.69 -21.35
N THR A 767 -22.87 -24.44 -21.24
CA THR A 767 -24.09 -24.27 -22.03
C THR A 767 -25.20 -23.72 -21.14
N GLY A 768 -25.93 -22.69 -21.60
CA GLY A 768 -27.06 -22.12 -20.86
C GLY A 768 -27.31 -20.64 -21.12
N PRO A 769 -28.18 -20.01 -20.32
CA PRO A 769 -28.50 -18.60 -20.46
C PRO A 769 -27.38 -17.70 -19.91
N VAL A 770 -27.09 -16.63 -20.64
CA VAL A 770 -26.23 -15.51 -20.22
C VAL A 770 -27.05 -14.23 -20.30
N ASN A 771 -27.19 -13.51 -19.19
CA ASN A 771 -27.74 -12.17 -19.18
C ASN A 771 -26.65 -11.16 -19.55
N VAL A 772 -26.88 -10.40 -20.60
CA VAL A 772 -26.01 -9.31 -21.08
C VAL A 772 -26.71 -8.00 -20.76
N SER A 773 -26.11 -7.15 -19.93
CA SER A 773 -26.57 -5.77 -19.71
C SER A 773 -25.54 -4.77 -20.23
N TRP A 774 -26.00 -3.59 -20.64
CA TRP A 774 -25.11 -2.54 -21.14
C TRP A 774 -25.60 -1.14 -20.81
N GLY A 775 -24.69 -0.17 -20.85
CA GLY A 775 -24.99 1.24 -20.63
C GLY A 775 -23.78 1.97 -20.07
N LYS A 776 -24.01 3.16 -19.50
CA LYS A 776 -22.93 4.03 -19.04
C LYS A 776 -22.03 3.31 -18.04
N TYR A 777 -20.72 3.32 -18.28
CA TYR A 777 -19.72 2.86 -17.31
C TYR A 777 -19.71 3.81 -16.09
N PRO A 778 -19.64 3.31 -14.84
CA PRO A 778 -19.41 1.91 -14.45
C PRO A 778 -20.68 1.06 -14.26
N ALA A 779 -21.89 1.64 -14.31
CA ALA A 779 -23.13 0.92 -14.03
C ALA A 779 -23.43 -0.24 -15.01
N ARG A 780 -23.09 -0.05 -16.31
CA ARG A 780 -23.30 -1.05 -17.39
C ARG A 780 -24.76 -1.51 -17.47
N ALA A 781 -25.66 -0.57 -17.28
CA ALA A 781 -27.10 -0.72 -17.31
C ALA A 781 -27.74 0.57 -17.84
N GLY A 782 -28.96 0.46 -18.37
CA GLY A 782 -29.76 1.62 -18.73
C GLY A 782 -30.24 2.35 -17.47
N SER A 783 -30.11 3.67 -17.47
CA SER A 783 -30.50 4.53 -16.37
C SER A 783 -30.76 5.92 -16.91
N LYS A 784 -31.66 6.66 -16.26
CA LYS A 784 -31.99 8.03 -16.63
C LYS A 784 -32.49 8.78 -15.40
N PHE A 785 -31.67 9.70 -14.90
CA PHE A 785 -32.04 10.65 -13.87
C PHE A 785 -32.44 11.98 -14.50
N LYS A 786 -33.40 12.67 -13.89
CA LYS A 786 -33.69 14.07 -14.17
C LYS A 786 -32.77 14.93 -13.31
N ARG A 787 -32.04 15.86 -13.92
CA ARG A 787 -31.24 16.86 -13.20
C ARG A 787 -31.85 18.25 -13.40
N GLU A 788 -32.01 18.95 -12.29
CA GLU A 788 -32.50 20.31 -12.19
C GLU A 788 -31.40 21.18 -11.60
N TYR A 789 -30.91 22.14 -12.39
CA TYR A 789 -29.93 23.12 -11.95
C TYR A 789 -30.60 24.46 -11.66
N PHE A 790 -30.45 24.97 -10.45
CA PHE A 790 -30.96 26.25 -10.00
C PHE A 790 -29.80 27.24 -9.88
N LYS A 791 -29.97 28.43 -10.48
CA LYS A 791 -28.96 29.52 -10.40
C LYS A 791 -28.80 30.10 -8.98
N LEU A 792 -29.73 29.80 -8.08
CA LEU A 792 -29.71 30.25 -6.70
C LEU A 792 -29.55 29.03 -5.78
N GLU A 793 -29.00 29.29 -4.60
CA GLU A 793 -28.92 28.29 -3.53
C GLU A 793 -30.30 27.84 -3.05
N HIS A 794 -30.33 26.67 -2.42
CA HIS A 794 -31.55 26.10 -1.82
C HIS A 794 -32.73 25.93 -2.79
N GLN A 795 -32.43 25.54 -4.02
CA GLN A 795 -33.38 25.22 -5.09
C GLN A 795 -34.35 26.36 -5.40
N LYS A 796 -33.87 27.62 -5.31
CA LYS A 796 -34.67 28.81 -5.60
C LYS A 796 -34.62 29.21 -7.08
N GLY A 797 -35.74 29.72 -7.58
CA GLY A 797 -35.89 30.19 -8.96
C GLY A 797 -36.23 29.08 -9.96
N THR A 798 -36.20 29.41 -11.25
CA THR A 798 -36.51 28.46 -12.33
C THR A 798 -35.29 27.60 -12.66
N PRO A 799 -35.40 26.25 -12.60
CA PRO A 799 -34.28 25.39 -12.93
C PRO A 799 -34.08 25.24 -14.44
N THR A 800 -32.84 25.02 -14.86
CA THR A 800 -32.54 24.36 -16.14
C THR A 800 -32.62 22.86 -15.94
N VAL A 801 -33.29 22.15 -16.85
CA VAL A 801 -33.52 20.71 -16.75
C VAL A 801 -32.79 19.98 -17.85
N ASP A 802 -32.06 18.93 -17.48
CA ASP A 802 -31.50 17.95 -18.39
C ASP A 802 -31.60 16.52 -17.82
N TYR A 803 -31.06 15.55 -18.55
CA TYR A 803 -31.09 14.14 -18.15
C TYR A 803 -29.69 13.56 -18.21
N ILE A 804 -29.37 12.75 -17.20
CA ILE A 804 -28.06 12.14 -17.02
C ILE A 804 -28.24 10.64 -16.76
N ASP A 805 -27.26 9.85 -17.19
CA ASP A 805 -27.35 8.40 -17.00
C ASP A 805 -27.13 8.01 -15.53
N LEU A 806 -26.20 8.67 -14.83
CA LEU A 806 -25.78 8.34 -13.47
C LEU A 806 -25.55 9.60 -12.61
N LEU A 807 -25.74 9.47 -11.30
CA LEU A 807 -25.15 10.36 -10.29
C LEU A 807 -23.72 9.87 -10.00
N ASP A 808 -22.78 10.21 -10.89
CA ASP A 808 -21.36 9.84 -10.75
C ASP A 808 -20.47 10.92 -11.39
N TYR A 809 -20.27 12.02 -10.67
CA TYR A 809 -19.52 13.18 -11.17
C TYR A 809 -18.10 13.16 -10.65
N ASN A 810 -17.22 12.46 -11.34
CA ASN A 810 -15.77 12.49 -11.12
C ASN A 810 -14.99 13.16 -12.28
N ASP A 811 -15.68 13.73 -13.28
CA ASP A 811 -15.08 14.33 -14.49
C ASP A 811 -15.38 15.84 -14.63
N LYS A 812 -14.71 16.50 -15.59
CA LYS A 812 -14.58 17.96 -15.78
C LYS A 812 -15.89 18.78 -15.82
N GLY A 813 -17.06 18.15 -15.96
CA GLY A 813 -18.35 18.87 -16.00
C GLY A 813 -18.93 19.22 -14.63
N GLY A 814 -18.50 18.54 -13.55
CA GLY A 814 -19.03 18.74 -12.20
C GLY A 814 -20.55 18.56 -12.05
N LEU A 815 -21.05 18.68 -10.83
CA LEU A 815 -22.50 18.75 -10.56
C LEU A 815 -23.12 20.07 -11.05
N PHE A 816 -22.32 21.14 -11.09
CA PHE A 816 -22.72 22.50 -11.43
C PHE A 816 -22.10 22.88 -12.79
N PRO A 817 -22.81 23.59 -13.68
CA PRO A 817 -22.20 24.24 -14.83
C PRO A 817 -21.06 25.16 -14.37
N GLU A 818 -19.96 25.21 -15.12
CA GLU A 818 -18.76 25.99 -14.75
C GLU A 818 -19.12 27.46 -14.39
N ASP A 819 -18.47 27.95 -13.32
CA ASP A 819 -18.40 29.36 -12.88
C ASP A 819 -19.55 29.99 -12.08
N LYS A 820 -20.53 29.24 -11.55
CA LYS A 820 -21.67 29.85 -10.84
C LYS A 820 -22.06 29.16 -9.52
N PRO A 821 -22.35 29.91 -8.44
CA PRO A 821 -23.03 29.37 -7.26
C PRO A 821 -24.45 28.93 -7.63
N GLY A 822 -25.03 28.05 -6.82
CA GLY A 822 -26.39 27.58 -7.08
C GLY A 822 -26.75 26.35 -6.28
N SER A 823 -27.71 25.59 -6.80
CA SER A 823 -28.08 24.30 -6.24
C SER A 823 -28.53 23.31 -7.31
N VAL A 824 -28.40 22.03 -6.99
CA VAL A 824 -28.73 20.93 -7.90
C VAL A 824 -29.73 20.03 -7.19
N ARG A 825 -30.74 19.59 -7.95
CA ARG A 825 -31.61 18.49 -7.57
C ARG A 825 -31.55 17.42 -8.65
N ILE A 826 -31.33 16.18 -8.24
CA ILE A 826 -31.33 15.01 -9.12
C ILE A 826 -32.40 14.05 -8.61
N THR A 827 -33.35 13.70 -9.47
CA THR A 827 -34.46 12.80 -9.12
C THR A 827 -34.54 11.62 -10.06
N GLY A 828 -35.05 10.51 -9.54
CA GLY A 828 -35.47 9.37 -10.33
C GLY A 828 -36.22 8.35 -9.49
N LYS A 829 -36.53 7.20 -10.09
CA LYS A 829 -37.09 6.05 -9.38
C LYS A 829 -36.13 4.88 -9.38
N ILE A 830 -35.99 4.20 -8.24
CA ILE A 830 -35.22 2.97 -8.12
C ILE A 830 -36.15 1.78 -7.89
N LYS A 831 -35.74 0.60 -8.36
CA LYS A 831 -36.48 -0.66 -8.19
C LYS A 831 -35.54 -1.77 -7.74
N PRO A 832 -35.47 -2.09 -6.44
CA PRO A 832 -34.61 -3.13 -5.89
C PRO A 832 -34.91 -4.49 -6.50
N LYS A 833 -33.86 -5.31 -6.68
CA LYS A 833 -33.99 -6.70 -7.15
C LYS A 833 -34.21 -7.70 -6.02
N HIS A 834 -33.87 -7.31 -4.78
CA HIS A 834 -33.91 -8.16 -3.61
C HIS A 834 -34.68 -7.46 -2.48
N THR A 835 -35.37 -8.25 -1.65
CA THR A 835 -36.01 -7.76 -0.43
C THR A 835 -34.98 -7.88 0.69
N GLU A 836 -34.23 -6.81 0.93
CA GLU A 836 -33.08 -6.80 1.83
C GLU A 836 -32.86 -5.39 2.40
N THR A 837 -31.97 -5.28 3.39
CA THR A 837 -31.45 -3.98 3.83
C THR A 837 -30.40 -3.50 2.83
N TYR A 838 -30.67 -2.38 2.18
CA TYR A 838 -29.73 -1.71 1.28
C TYR A 838 -29.01 -0.60 2.01
N THR A 839 -27.69 -0.52 1.83
CA THR A 839 -26.88 0.61 2.27
C THR A 839 -26.62 1.53 1.08
N PHE A 840 -27.04 2.78 1.19
CA PHE A 840 -26.66 3.86 0.28
C PHE A 840 -25.40 4.54 0.79
N GLN A 841 -24.46 4.84 -0.10
CA GLN A 841 -23.24 5.57 0.21
C GLN A 841 -23.08 6.74 -0.75
N LEU A 842 -22.97 7.94 -0.19
CA LEU A 842 -22.74 9.18 -0.91
C LEU A 842 -21.25 9.55 -0.82
N LEU A 843 -20.56 9.46 -1.95
CA LEU A 843 -19.18 9.91 -2.07
C LEU A 843 -19.19 11.36 -2.51
N THR A 844 -18.83 12.29 -1.62
CA THR A 844 -18.81 13.74 -1.90
C THR A 844 -17.74 14.44 -1.07
N TYR A 845 -17.16 15.51 -1.61
CA TYR A 845 -16.32 16.44 -0.85
C TYR A 845 -17.11 17.56 -0.22
N ASP A 846 -18.21 17.95 -0.84
CA ASP A 846 -19.09 18.98 -0.31
C ASP A 846 -20.01 18.26 0.69
N GLN A 847 -19.77 18.45 1.99
CA GLN A 847 -20.55 17.86 3.08
C GLN A 847 -22.02 18.35 3.11
N LYS A 848 -22.49 19.00 2.04
CA LYS A 848 -23.82 19.61 1.88
C LYS A 848 -24.82 18.73 1.13
N GLY A 849 -24.38 17.58 0.63
CA GLY A 849 -25.24 16.64 -0.08
C GLY A 849 -26.29 15.97 0.83
N SER A 850 -27.52 15.85 0.33
CA SER A 850 -28.62 15.13 0.98
C SER A 850 -29.16 14.05 0.05
N VAL A 851 -29.49 12.89 0.60
CA VAL A 851 -30.19 11.82 -0.13
C VAL A 851 -31.52 11.55 0.56
N TRP A 852 -32.58 11.48 -0.25
CA TRP A 852 -33.94 11.24 0.17
C TRP A 852 -34.51 10.01 -0.54
N LEU A 853 -35.27 9.19 0.19
CA LEU A 853 -36.00 8.05 -0.33
C LEU A 853 -37.48 8.18 0.08
N ASN A 854 -38.41 8.23 -0.87
CA ASN A 854 -39.85 8.47 -0.63
C ASN A 854 -40.11 9.66 0.35
N ASP A 855 -39.43 10.78 0.09
CA ASP A 855 -39.49 12.00 0.91
C ASP A 855 -39.00 11.87 2.36
N GLN A 856 -38.40 10.74 2.73
CA GLN A 856 -37.62 10.60 3.95
C GLN A 856 -36.14 10.87 3.67
N GLN A 857 -35.53 11.82 4.39
CA GLN A 857 -34.10 12.08 4.30
C GLN A 857 -33.34 10.92 4.97
N ILE A 858 -32.48 10.25 4.20
CA ILE A 858 -31.70 9.10 4.67
C ILE A 858 -30.23 9.47 4.89
N ILE A 859 -29.69 10.41 4.10
CA ILE A 859 -28.36 10.99 4.28
C ILE A 859 -28.53 12.49 4.47
N VAL A 860 -27.99 13.00 5.58
CA VAL A 860 -28.12 14.42 5.99
C VAL A 860 -26.79 15.16 5.75
N PRO A 861 -26.83 16.47 5.44
CA PRO A 861 -25.64 17.31 5.36
C PRO A 861 -24.84 17.26 6.67
N TYR A 862 -23.51 17.27 6.55
CA TYR A 862 -22.54 17.25 7.65
C TYR A 862 -22.68 16.05 8.61
N GLY A 863 -23.44 15.02 8.20
CA GLY A 863 -23.66 13.79 8.95
C GLY A 863 -22.89 12.60 8.37
N LYS A 864 -23.47 11.41 8.52
CA LYS A 864 -22.93 10.19 7.93
C LYS A 864 -23.02 10.22 6.41
N TYR A 865 -22.00 9.70 5.73
CA TYR A 865 -21.99 9.53 4.27
C TYR A 865 -22.69 8.26 3.79
N SER A 866 -23.29 7.50 4.71
CA SER A 866 -24.00 6.27 4.40
C SER A 866 -25.25 6.09 5.25
N ALA A 867 -26.23 5.36 4.72
CA ALA A 867 -27.49 5.05 5.39
C ALA A 867 -28.03 3.70 4.94
N SER A 868 -28.55 2.91 5.89
CA SER A 868 -29.13 1.58 5.59
C SER A 868 -30.65 1.61 5.73
N VAL A 869 -31.36 1.10 4.72
CA VAL A 869 -32.82 1.13 4.62
C VAL A 869 -33.34 -0.22 4.12
N PRO A 870 -34.38 -0.82 4.76
CA PRO A 870 -35.02 -2.02 4.22
C PRO A 870 -35.82 -1.67 2.96
N LEU A 871 -35.55 -2.37 1.86
CA LEU A 871 -36.29 -2.23 0.60
C LEU A 871 -36.90 -3.57 0.18
N VAL A 872 -37.98 -3.51 -0.60
CA VAL A 872 -38.71 -4.69 -1.10
C VAL A 872 -38.44 -4.87 -2.59
N ALA A 873 -38.13 -6.10 -3.00
CA ALA A 873 -37.91 -6.45 -4.40
C ALA A 873 -39.09 -6.05 -5.27
N GLY A 874 -38.82 -5.39 -6.39
CA GLY A 874 -39.84 -5.01 -7.37
C GLY A 874 -40.70 -3.81 -6.98
N THR A 875 -40.58 -3.26 -5.77
CA THR A 875 -41.24 -2.02 -5.37
C THR A 875 -40.46 -0.81 -5.90
N GLU A 876 -41.16 0.19 -6.45
CA GLU A 876 -40.52 1.44 -6.86
C GLU A 876 -40.41 2.41 -5.68
N TYR A 877 -39.27 3.08 -5.59
CA TYR A 877 -39.01 4.12 -4.60
C TYR A 877 -38.51 5.38 -5.30
N ASN A 878 -39.03 6.54 -4.92
CA ASN A 878 -38.51 7.81 -5.38
C ASN A 878 -37.16 8.07 -4.70
N ILE A 879 -36.11 8.33 -5.48
CA ILE A 879 -34.80 8.75 -4.98
C ILE A 879 -34.57 10.21 -5.37
N ARG A 880 -34.06 11.00 -4.44
CA ARG A 880 -33.69 12.41 -4.67
C ARG A 880 -32.35 12.71 -4.03
N TYR A 881 -31.43 13.27 -4.81
CA TYR A 881 -30.21 13.90 -4.31
C TYR A 881 -30.31 15.41 -4.44
N GLU A 882 -29.91 16.13 -3.40
CA GLU A 882 -29.88 17.60 -3.38
C GLU A 882 -28.56 18.10 -2.82
N THR A 883 -28.02 19.15 -3.42
CA THR A 883 -26.89 19.89 -2.86
C THR A 883 -26.99 21.37 -3.21
N THR A 884 -26.38 22.20 -2.39
CA THR A 884 -26.33 23.65 -2.56
C THR A 884 -24.90 24.12 -2.29
N SER A 885 -24.39 25.05 -3.09
CA SER A 885 -23.07 25.62 -2.85
C SER A 885 -23.07 27.12 -3.14
N PRO A 886 -22.60 27.95 -2.19
CA PRO A 886 -22.41 29.38 -2.42
C PRO A 886 -21.12 29.66 -3.18
N TYR A 887 -20.30 28.64 -3.41
CA TYR A 887 -18.97 28.75 -3.98
C TYR A 887 -18.96 28.27 -5.42
N VAL A 888 -18.23 29.01 -6.24
CA VAL A 888 -17.85 28.62 -7.59
C VAL A 888 -16.82 27.48 -7.52
N GLY A 889 -16.95 26.46 -8.37
CA GLY A 889 -15.96 25.40 -8.52
C GLY A 889 -16.55 24.01 -8.75
N LEU A 890 -15.70 23.07 -9.19
CA LEU A 890 -16.06 21.67 -9.43
C LEU A 890 -16.58 21.01 -8.15
N LYS A 891 -17.86 20.61 -8.15
CA LYS A 891 -18.43 19.75 -7.10
C LYS A 891 -18.66 18.36 -7.65
N THR A 892 -18.28 17.36 -6.88
CA THR A 892 -18.38 15.95 -7.24
C THR A 892 -19.31 15.24 -6.28
N ALA A 893 -20.20 14.41 -6.80
CA ALA A 893 -20.92 13.43 -6.01
C ALA A 893 -21.12 12.15 -6.80
N SER A 894 -21.00 11.03 -6.10
CA SER A 894 -21.35 9.70 -6.59
C SER A 894 -22.26 9.02 -5.57
N LEU A 895 -23.36 8.41 -6.02
CA LEU A 895 -24.27 7.68 -5.15
C LEU A 895 -24.23 6.19 -5.49
N ASN A 896 -23.79 5.40 -4.52
CA ASN A 896 -23.64 3.95 -4.63
C ASN A 896 -24.60 3.25 -3.66
N TRP A 897 -24.89 1.98 -3.94
CA TRP A 897 -25.66 1.13 -3.05
C TRP A 897 -25.18 -0.31 -3.05
N TYR A 898 -25.48 -1.04 -1.98
CA TYR A 898 -25.23 -2.47 -1.85
C TYR A 898 -26.15 -3.11 -0.81
N SER A 899 -26.24 -4.44 -0.80
CA SER A 899 -26.97 -5.26 0.17
C SER A 899 -26.30 -6.64 0.27
N ALA A 900 -26.93 -7.62 0.94
CA ALA A 900 -26.37 -8.97 1.02
C ALA A 900 -26.25 -9.65 -0.36
N SER A 901 -27.21 -9.39 -1.26
CA SER A 901 -27.23 -9.91 -2.64
C SER A 901 -26.87 -8.86 -3.69
N GLN A 902 -27.01 -7.56 -3.39
CA GLN A 902 -26.63 -6.46 -4.27
C GLN A 902 -25.16 -6.10 -4.07
N VAL A 903 -24.35 -6.23 -5.12
CA VAL A 903 -22.95 -5.79 -5.09
C VAL A 903 -22.86 -4.27 -5.02
N TYR A 904 -21.73 -3.77 -4.51
CA TYR A 904 -21.40 -2.34 -4.56
C TYR A 904 -21.37 -1.84 -5.99
N GLU A 905 -22.33 -0.98 -6.34
CA GLU A 905 -22.40 -0.33 -7.65
C GLU A 905 -23.11 1.03 -7.59
N PRO A 906 -22.95 1.88 -8.63
CA PRO A 906 -23.72 3.10 -8.74
C PRO A 906 -25.23 2.84 -8.76
N VAL A 907 -26.01 3.73 -8.16
CA VAL A 907 -27.47 3.67 -8.22
C VAL A 907 -27.93 3.95 -9.66
N VAL A 908 -28.81 3.09 -10.17
CA VAL A 908 -29.47 3.22 -11.48
C VAL A 908 -30.98 3.37 -11.32
N THR A 909 -31.62 4.11 -12.24
CA THR A 909 -33.08 4.30 -12.20
C THR A 909 -33.85 3.24 -13.01
N SER A 910 -35.10 2.97 -12.63
CA SER A 910 -36.05 2.18 -13.40
C SER A 910 -36.67 2.94 -14.59
N GLU A 911 -36.37 4.24 -14.73
CA GLU A 911 -36.88 5.12 -15.80
C GLU A 911 -36.00 5.11 -17.06
N GLY A 912 -34.84 4.46 -17.00
CA GLY A 912 -33.96 4.24 -18.15
C GLY A 912 -34.46 3.15 -19.10
N PRO A 913 -33.83 3.01 -20.29
CA PRO A 913 -34.12 1.91 -21.19
C PRO A 913 -33.74 0.57 -20.55
N ASP A 914 -34.51 -0.48 -20.83
CA ASP A 914 -34.21 -1.83 -20.37
C ASP A 914 -33.06 -2.43 -21.21
N ASN A 915 -31.84 -1.96 -20.96
CA ASN A 915 -30.64 -2.36 -21.67
C ASN A 915 -30.09 -3.70 -21.13
N GLN A 916 -30.88 -4.75 -21.28
CA GLN A 916 -30.48 -6.11 -20.98
C GLN A 916 -31.10 -7.12 -21.95
N SER A 917 -30.46 -8.27 -22.12
CA SER A 917 -30.92 -9.36 -22.97
C SER A 917 -30.38 -10.69 -22.46
N VAL A 918 -31.17 -11.76 -22.60
CA VAL A 918 -30.72 -13.12 -22.29
C VAL A 918 -30.42 -13.85 -23.58
N ILE A 919 -29.17 -14.28 -23.75
CA ILE A 919 -28.74 -15.09 -24.88
C ILE A 919 -28.46 -16.53 -24.43
N GLN A 920 -28.74 -17.50 -25.31
CA GLN A 920 -28.33 -18.88 -25.09
C GLN A 920 -26.94 -19.09 -25.65
N VAL A 921 -26.08 -19.73 -24.87
CA VAL A 921 -24.72 -20.06 -25.29
C VAL A 921 -24.50 -21.56 -25.25
N VAL A 922 -23.59 -22.04 -26.09
CA VAL A 922 -23.17 -23.44 -26.15
C VAL A 922 -21.70 -23.50 -25.75
N LYS A 923 -21.36 -24.48 -24.91
CA LYS A 923 -19.99 -24.74 -24.47
C LYS A 923 -19.01 -24.77 -25.65
N ASP A 924 -17.91 -24.04 -25.49
CA ASP A 924 -16.78 -23.91 -26.40
C ASP A 924 -17.12 -23.35 -27.80
N GLN A 925 -18.34 -22.85 -28.00
CA GLN A 925 -18.74 -22.16 -29.24
C GLN A 925 -18.54 -20.64 -29.10
N PRO A 926 -17.83 -19.99 -30.04
CA PRO A 926 -17.71 -18.53 -30.05
C PRO A 926 -19.07 -17.85 -30.15
N VAL A 927 -19.30 -16.87 -29.27
CA VAL A 927 -20.47 -16.01 -29.28
C VAL A 927 -20.11 -14.68 -29.93
N SER A 928 -20.98 -14.18 -30.81
CA SER A 928 -20.94 -12.83 -31.35
C SER A 928 -22.33 -12.21 -31.23
N TYR A 929 -22.46 -11.22 -30.35
CA TYR A 929 -23.73 -10.58 -30.01
C TYR A 929 -23.69 -9.09 -30.34
N SER A 930 -24.55 -8.68 -31.27
CA SER A 930 -24.72 -7.27 -31.64
C SER A 930 -25.53 -6.53 -30.57
N ILE A 931 -25.02 -5.38 -30.13
CA ILE A 931 -25.66 -4.48 -29.16
C ILE A 931 -25.97 -3.16 -29.86
N PRO A 932 -27.19 -3.00 -30.41
CA PRO A 932 -27.60 -1.75 -31.05
C PRO A 932 -27.53 -0.57 -30.07
N GLY A 933 -27.01 0.56 -30.55
CA GLY A 933 -26.98 1.80 -29.77
C GLY A 933 -25.95 1.84 -28.63
N LEU A 934 -25.03 0.87 -28.52
CA LEU A 934 -23.90 0.94 -27.59
C LEU A 934 -23.00 2.13 -27.96
N ARG A 935 -22.80 3.08 -27.03
CA ARG A 935 -22.03 4.31 -27.26
C ARG A 935 -20.61 4.17 -26.76
N GLU A 936 -19.71 5.04 -27.23
CA GLU A 936 -18.38 5.16 -26.65
C GLU A 936 -18.47 5.56 -25.16
N GLY A 937 -17.73 4.87 -24.30
CA GLY A 937 -17.80 5.00 -22.85
C GLY A 937 -18.95 4.23 -22.19
N ASP A 938 -19.81 3.54 -22.95
CA ASP A 938 -20.69 2.51 -22.41
C ASP A 938 -19.91 1.21 -22.20
N GLY A 939 -20.29 0.43 -21.21
CA GLY A 939 -19.74 -0.90 -20.96
C GLY A 939 -20.80 -2.00 -20.93
N VAL A 940 -20.34 -3.23 -21.09
CA VAL A 940 -21.16 -4.43 -21.03
C VAL A 940 -20.88 -5.21 -19.75
N LYS A 941 -21.91 -5.88 -19.23
CA LYS A 941 -21.82 -6.78 -18.09
C LYS A 941 -22.49 -8.11 -18.45
N LEU A 942 -21.79 -9.21 -18.21
CA LEU A 942 -22.34 -10.56 -18.35
C LEU A 942 -22.67 -11.08 -16.96
N THR A 943 -23.84 -11.69 -16.80
CA THR A 943 -24.20 -12.46 -15.61
C THR A 943 -24.70 -13.83 -16.07
N TYR A 944 -24.16 -14.90 -15.50
CA TYR A 944 -24.52 -16.26 -15.90
C TYR A 944 -24.48 -17.21 -14.71
N LYS A 945 -25.32 -18.26 -14.76
CA LYS A 945 -25.56 -19.16 -13.63
C LYS A 945 -25.58 -20.63 -14.03
N THR A 946 -24.94 -21.44 -13.19
CA THR A 946 -25.36 -22.82 -12.85
C THR A 946 -25.52 -22.99 -11.33
N GLY A 947 -25.47 -21.88 -10.56
CA GLY A 947 -25.43 -21.76 -9.10
C GLY A 947 -25.35 -20.28 -8.68
N ALA A 948 -24.44 -19.90 -7.78
CA ALA A 948 -24.10 -18.49 -7.54
C ALA A 948 -23.67 -17.79 -8.86
N PRO A 949 -24.14 -16.56 -9.15
CA PRO A 949 -23.89 -15.92 -10.43
C PRO A 949 -22.42 -15.56 -10.61
N ASN A 950 -21.82 -16.06 -11.70
CA ASN A 950 -20.58 -15.52 -12.23
C ASN A 950 -20.86 -14.30 -13.09
N LYS A 951 -19.87 -13.42 -13.17
CA LYS A 951 -19.98 -12.18 -13.92
C LYS A 951 -18.70 -11.83 -14.65
N TYR A 952 -18.87 -10.95 -15.62
CA TYR A 952 -17.80 -10.25 -16.32
C TYR A 952 -18.23 -8.78 -16.54
N PRO A 953 -17.38 -7.79 -16.28
CA PRO A 953 -16.18 -7.91 -15.45
C PRO A 953 -16.53 -8.31 -14.00
N GLN A 954 -15.51 -8.69 -13.24
CA GLN A 954 -15.67 -9.00 -11.82
C GLN A 954 -16.12 -7.76 -11.02
N TRP A 955 -15.59 -6.59 -11.37
CA TRP A 955 -15.90 -5.33 -10.71
C TRP A 955 -16.46 -4.35 -11.73
N ASN A 956 -17.51 -3.62 -11.37
CA ASN A 956 -18.16 -2.69 -12.31
C ASN A 956 -17.22 -1.57 -12.78
N TYR A 957 -16.28 -1.17 -11.92
CA TYR A 957 -15.22 -0.18 -12.19
C TYR A 957 -14.00 -0.76 -12.90
N ASP A 958 -13.96 -2.06 -13.18
CA ASP A 958 -12.94 -2.58 -14.10
C ASP A 958 -13.20 -1.99 -15.50
N TYR A 959 -12.17 -1.54 -16.21
CA TYR A 959 -12.30 -0.97 -17.56
C TYR A 959 -12.54 -2.01 -18.65
N THR A 960 -12.40 -3.30 -18.36
CA THR A 960 -12.68 -4.37 -19.32
C THR A 960 -14.15 -4.38 -19.74
N GLY A 961 -14.42 -4.73 -21.00
CA GLY A 961 -15.77 -4.70 -21.58
C GLY A 961 -16.37 -3.30 -21.76
N VAL A 962 -15.58 -2.22 -21.70
CA VAL A 962 -16.03 -0.88 -22.10
C VAL A 962 -15.76 -0.66 -23.58
N LEU A 963 -16.73 -0.10 -24.29
CA LEU A 963 -16.56 0.32 -25.68
C LEU A 963 -15.79 1.64 -25.70
N TRP A 964 -14.54 1.58 -26.12
CA TRP A 964 -13.70 2.76 -26.22
C TRP A 964 -13.69 3.34 -27.64
N PRO A 965 -13.51 4.67 -27.81
CA PRO A 965 -13.15 5.25 -29.09
C PRO A 965 -11.97 4.51 -29.72
N ALA A 966 -11.94 4.42 -31.05
CA ALA A 966 -10.72 4.00 -31.75
C ALA A 966 -9.57 4.91 -31.29
N ALA A 967 -8.46 4.32 -30.85
CA ALA A 967 -7.33 5.08 -30.37
C ALA A 967 -6.85 6.02 -31.49
N SER A 968 -7.11 7.32 -31.36
CA SER A 968 -6.49 8.31 -32.24
C SER A 968 -4.97 8.20 -32.05
N PRO A 969 -4.17 8.01 -33.11
CA PRO A 969 -2.73 8.10 -32.99
C PRO A 969 -2.38 9.52 -32.54
N GLY A 970 -1.97 9.69 -31.29
CA GLY A 970 -1.33 10.93 -30.82
C GLY A 970 -2.17 11.96 -30.05
N THR A 971 -3.41 11.69 -29.64
CA THR A 971 -4.18 12.67 -28.81
C THR A 971 -4.79 12.04 -27.57
N ASN A 972 -3.94 11.66 -26.61
CA ASN A 972 -4.34 11.59 -25.20
C ASN A 972 -4.10 12.98 -24.58
N THR A 973 -4.83 13.99 -25.04
CA THR A 973 -4.86 15.30 -24.40
C THR A 973 -6.14 15.38 -23.57
N LEU A 974 -6.11 14.82 -22.36
CA LEU A 974 -6.88 15.38 -21.26
C LEU A 974 -5.94 16.31 -20.50
N THR A 975 -5.75 17.51 -21.05
CA THR A 975 -5.10 18.64 -20.37
C THR A 975 -5.98 19.06 -19.19
N GLY A 976 -5.78 18.44 -18.03
CA GLY A 976 -6.13 19.07 -16.76
C GLY A 976 -4.96 19.96 -16.35
N PRO A 977 -5.16 21.21 -15.91
CA PRO A 977 -4.08 21.98 -15.35
C PRO A 977 -3.55 21.23 -14.12
N VAL A 978 -2.31 20.73 -14.20
CA VAL A 978 -1.50 20.49 -13.01
C VAL A 978 -1.12 21.88 -12.50
N ASN A 979 -2.03 22.51 -11.76
CA ASN A 979 -1.68 23.70 -11.00
C ASN A 979 -0.85 23.24 -9.79
N SER A 980 0.41 22.92 -10.04
CA SER A 980 1.49 23.13 -9.09
C SER A 980 1.94 24.59 -9.20
N THR A 981 1.02 25.52 -9.00
CA THR A 981 1.37 26.90 -8.70
C THR A 981 1.61 26.98 -7.20
N ALA A 982 2.80 27.42 -6.82
CA ALA A 982 3.17 27.78 -5.45
C ALA A 982 2.37 28.99 -4.90
N GLU A 983 1.22 29.31 -5.50
CA GLU A 983 0.30 30.38 -5.12
C GLU A 983 -1.14 29.86 -5.20
N SER A 984 -1.52 29.10 -4.18
CA SER A 984 -2.89 29.12 -3.63
C SER A 984 -2.86 28.73 -2.14
N VAL A 985 -1.82 29.19 -1.44
CA VAL A 985 -1.66 29.06 0.02
C VAL A 985 -2.35 30.22 0.76
N SER A 986 -3.02 31.15 0.07
CA SER A 986 -3.61 32.35 0.70
C SER A 986 -5.14 32.48 0.64
N GLU A 987 -5.91 31.56 0.04
CA GLU A 987 -7.38 31.68 -0.02
C GLU A 987 -8.18 30.49 0.57
N LEU A 988 -7.51 29.46 1.09
CA LEU A 988 -8.15 28.48 2.00
C LEU A 988 -8.03 28.86 3.48
N SER A 989 -7.43 30.02 3.79
CA SER A 989 -7.31 30.57 5.14
C SER A 989 -8.55 31.29 5.67
N ASN A 990 -9.61 31.47 4.85
CA ASN A 990 -10.79 32.26 5.22
C ASN A 990 -12.12 31.49 5.30
N ILE A 991 -12.11 30.16 5.29
CA ILE A 991 -13.26 29.41 5.82
C ILE A 991 -12.94 29.09 7.28
N HIS A 992 -13.41 29.96 8.18
CA HIS A 992 -13.52 29.67 9.61
C HIS A 992 -14.46 28.48 9.82
N VAL A 993 -13.93 27.27 9.69
CA VAL A 993 -14.35 26.15 10.53
C VAL A 993 -13.30 26.08 11.62
N ASN A 994 -13.67 26.40 12.84
CA ASN A 994 -12.85 26.19 14.03
C ASN A 994 -12.52 24.69 14.15
N SER A 995 -11.44 24.26 13.49
CA SER A 995 -10.78 22.99 13.73
C SER A 995 -9.50 23.29 14.51
N PRO A 996 -9.33 22.77 15.73
CA PRO A 996 -8.11 22.99 16.49
C PRO A 996 -6.92 22.35 15.77
N GLU A 997 -5.88 23.17 15.64
CA GLU A 997 -4.50 22.92 15.19
C GLU A 997 -4.08 21.43 15.19
N LEU A 998 -3.84 20.89 13.99
CA LEU A 998 -3.13 19.63 13.75
C LEU A 998 -1.87 19.87 12.90
N GLU A 999 -1.21 21.02 13.09
CA GLU A 999 0.20 21.19 12.74
C GLU A 999 1.03 20.59 13.88
N GLY A 1000 1.31 19.29 13.78
CA GLY A 1000 2.13 18.60 14.77
C GLY A 1000 1.83 17.10 14.87
N ASN A 1001 1.87 16.37 13.75
CA ASN A 1001 1.91 14.90 13.79
C ASN A 1001 2.65 14.28 12.59
N GLU A 1002 3.69 14.97 12.08
CA GLU A 1002 4.67 14.36 11.16
C GLU A 1002 5.55 13.27 11.83
N ASN A 1003 5.38 13.05 13.15
CA ASN A 1003 6.11 12.03 13.92
C ASN A 1003 5.53 10.61 13.83
N LEU A 1004 4.49 10.36 13.03
CA LEU A 1004 3.93 9.00 12.83
C LEU A 1004 4.58 8.22 11.68
N ILE A 1005 5.51 8.84 10.94
CA ILE A 1005 6.26 8.21 9.84
C ILE A 1005 7.76 8.50 10.04
N GLN A 1006 8.34 7.96 11.10
CA GLN A 1006 9.79 7.73 11.14
C GLN A 1006 10.06 6.30 11.62
N PRO A 1007 11.14 5.65 11.13
CA PRO A 1007 11.59 4.33 11.58
C PRO A 1007 11.55 4.14 13.10
#